data_AF-A0A502DZ28-F1
#
_entry.id   AF-A0A502DZ28-F1
#
_cell.length_a   1.000
_cell.length_b   1.000
_cell.length_c   1.000
_cell.angle_alpha   90.00
_cell.angle_beta   90.00
_cell.angle_gamma   90.00
#
_symmetry.space_group_name_H-M   'P 1'
#
loop_
_entity.id
_entity.type
_entity.pdbx_description
1 polymer ?
#
loop_
_entity_poly.entity_id
_entity_poly.type
_entity_poly.pdbx_seq_one_letter_code
_entity_poly.pdbx_strand_id
1 'polypeptide(L)'
;TNKTICSGETYTWSANGTDYTTNQSALKIVNDGCTADQVLNLSVTPKPSDIVTNKTICSGETYTWSANGTDYTTNQSALKIVNDGCTADQILNLTVTPKPADIVTNKTICSGDSYTWSANSTAYNSNQTGLKIVNDGCTADEVLNLTITPKPADVVTNKTICSGESYTWSANSTVYTTNQSALKIVNNGCTADQILNLTVTPKPSDIVTNKTICSGESYTWAANSTVYTTNQTALKIVNDGCTADQILNLTVTPKPADIVTNKTICSGESYTWAANSTVYNSNQTGLKIVNDGCTADQILNLTVTPKPSDIVTNKTICSGESYTWSANSTVYTTNQSALKIVNDGCTADEVLNLTITPKPADVVTNKIICSGESYTWAANGTVYSINQTALKIINDGCTADQILNLIVTPKPADVVTNKTICSGESYTWSANSTVYNTNQSALKIVNDGCTADQILNLTVTPKPSDIVTNKTICSGESYTWSANSTFYTTNQSALKIVNDGCTADEVLNLTITPKPADVITNKTICSGESYTWAANSTVYNTNQTALKIINDGCTADQILNLIVTPKPADVVTNKTICSGESYTWAANSTVYNSNQTGLKIVNDGCTADQILNLTVTPKPSDVVTNKTICSGETYTWSANSTVYNTNQTGLKIVNDGCTADQILNLTVTPKPSDVVTNKTICSGESYTWSANSTVYNSNQTGLKIVNDGCTADQILNLTINTIAKPTVSVINQLTCASSTASVELSGLPTGTWTINPGNISGNTTTTTISGLLPGNTYNYTVTNSLGCQSLTSGDIIISDFICAKDDTPASINGITGGTISTVFTNDKINGLPFLPTDVSVSTTTLPSGITFNADGTIVIAPNTTAGTYIITYTICKSTNLTICSSATVEVKISAPVIDAVPESTDSVNGSIGGKTTTSLITNDTLNGSSAIIGNQAGQVTLTGITVPTGLTLNADGTISVAAGTPIGNYEVEYRICEVNNTNNCDIAKSIIPVTGAVLILKDDIASSVVSTNQPKTILNVLGNDTKNGQTIVATEVTITETVSDPTGNIKLNPDGTIVLKANTPAGTYELTYQVCELNTTNCATATVKITVVAPVIDAVPETTDSVNGSIGGKTTTSLITNDTLNGSSA
;
A
#
# COMPACT_ATOMS: atom_id res chain seq x y z
N THR A 1 151.84 -75.85 10.15
CA THR A 1 150.45 -75.60 10.56
C THR A 1 150.40 -75.25 12.02
N ASN A 2 149.76 -74.14 12.38
CA ASN A 2 149.40 -73.83 13.77
C ASN A 2 147.87 -73.89 13.85
N LYS A 3 147.31 -74.56 14.86
CA LYS A 3 145.86 -74.71 15.04
C LYS A 3 145.47 -74.60 16.52
N THR A 4 144.18 -74.36 16.74
CA THR A 4 143.52 -74.37 18.05
C THR A 4 142.15 -75.03 17.86
N ILE A 5 141.71 -75.83 18.84
CA ILE A 5 140.40 -76.51 18.90
C ILE A 5 139.77 -76.32 20.30
N CYS A 6 138.52 -76.73 20.52
CA CYS A 6 137.89 -76.67 21.83
C CYS A 6 137.90 -78.01 22.57
N SER A 7 137.76 -77.98 23.90
CA SER A 7 137.83 -79.15 24.79
C SER A 7 136.72 -80.15 24.48
N GLY A 8 137.05 -81.20 23.73
CA GLY A 8 136.12 -82.22 23.24
C GLY A 8 136.26 -82.54 21.74
N GLU A 9 136.99 -81.72 20.99
CA GLU A 9 137.18 -81.89 19.54
C GLU A 9 138.46 -82.64 19.15
N THR A 10 138.50 -83.16 17.92
CA THR A 10 139.66 -83.77 17.23
C THR A 10 140.18 -82.87 16.11
N TYR A 11 141.50 -82.80 15.94
CA TYR A 11 142.13 -82.22 14.75
C TYR A 11 142.97 -83.27 14.00
N THR A 12 142.51 -83.69 12.82
CA THR A 12 143.30 -84.55 11.91
C THR A 12 144.39 -83.73 11.24
N TRP A 13 145.67 -84.12 11.39
CA TRP A 13 146.74 -83.48 10.63
C TRP A 13 146.92 -84.17 9.28
N SER A 14 146.63 -83.44 8.19
CA SER A 14 146.66 -83.96 6.82
C SER A 14 148.03 -84.48 6.34
N ALA A 15 149.12 -84.22 7.06
CA ALA A 15 150.45 -84.71 6.72
C ALA A 15 150.68 -86.19 7.08
N ASN A 16 149.95 -86.72 8.09
CA ASN A 16 150.03 -88.13 8.52
C ASN A 16 148.66 -88.79 8.74
N GLY A 17 147.56 -88.07 8.56
CA GLY A 17 146.21 -88.58 8.79
C GLY A 17 145.88 -88.92 10.24
N THR A 18 146.68 -88.45 11.22
CA THR A 18 146.49 -88.76 12.64
C THR A 18 145.65 -87.69 13.33
N ASP A 19 144.73 -88.10 14.20
CA ASP A 19 143.88 -87.21 15.00
C ASP A 19 144.55 -86.79 16.31
N TYR A 20 144.44 -85.51 16.63
CA TYR A 20 144.96 -84.90 17.86
C TYR A 20 143.85 -84.16 18.61
N THR A 21 143.53 -84.59 19.83
CA THR A 21 142.53 -83.96 20.73
C THR A 21 143.14 -83.06 21.81
N THR A 22 144.48 -82.98 21.85
CA THR A 22 145.25 -82.31 22.89
C THR A 22 146.41 -81.52 22.29
N ASN A 23 146.93 -80.53 23.04
CA ASN A 23 147.98 -79.62 22.56
C ASN A 23 149.19 -80.37 21.97
N GLN A 24 149.70 -79.89 20.84
CA GLN A 24 150.91 -80.40 20.18
C GLN A 24 151.86 -79.24 19.92
N SER A 25 153.18 -79.47 19.97
CA SER A 25 154.18 -78.45 19.67
C SER A 25 155.30 -78.98 18.79
N ALA A 26 155.54 -78.28 17.68
CA ALA A 26 156.60 -78.49 16.70
C ALA A 26 156.74 -79.94 16.15
N LEU A 27 155.64 -80.71 16.06
CA LEU A 27 155.65 -82.08 15.56
C LEU A 27 156.03 -82.09 14.07
N LYS A 28 157.06 -82.86 13.68
CA LYS A 28 157.70 -82.81 12.36
C LYS A 28 157.61 -84.13 11.59
N ILE A 29 157.52 -84.02 10.26
CA ILE A 29 157.74 -85.12 9.30
C ILE A 29 158.80 -84.65 8.31
N VAL A 30 159.82 -85.48 8.09
CA VAL A 30 160.98 -85.21 7.22
C VAL A 30 160.86 -86.09 5.97
N ASN A 31 160.96 -85.51 4.78
CA ASN A 31 160.87 -86.24 3.51
C ASN A 31 162.22 -86.25 2.78
N ASP A 32 162.71 -87.45 2.46
CA ASP A 32 163.94 -87.71 1.71
C ASP A 32 163.68 -87.97 0.20
N GLY A 33 162.42 -87.88 -0.26
CA GLY A 33 162.00 -88.01 -1.65
C GLY A 33 161.08 -86.88 -2.15
N CYS A 34 161.65 -85.93 -2.91
CA CYS A 34 161.01 -84.94 -3.80
C CYS A 34 159.75 -84.17 -3.32
N THR A 35 159.50 -84.00 -2.02
CA THR A 35 158.55 -83.01 -1.46
C THR A 35 159.07 -82.47 -0.12
N ALA A 36 158.59 -81.30 0.33
CA ALA A 36 159.14 -80.58 1.48
C ALA A 36 158.50 -80.97 2.84
N ASP A 37 159.32 -80.94 3.89
CA ASP A 37 158.98 -81.20 5.30
C ASP A 37 157.80 -80.37 5.83
N GLN A 38 157.03 -80.95 6.77
CA GLN A 38 155.89 -80.27 7.42
C GLN A 38 155.97 -80.29 8.95
N VAL A 39 155.38 -79.28 9.60
CA VAL A 39 155.40 -79.05 11.06
C VAL A 39 153.99 -78.75 11.60
N LEU A 40 153.61 -79.25 12.78
CA LEU A 40 152.35 -78.94 13.49
C LEU A 40 152.55 -78.32 14.89
N ASN A 41 151.75 -77.30 15.22
CA ASN A 41 151.42 -76.87 16.59
C ASN A 41 149.88 -76.88 16.77
N LEU A 42 149.36 -77.30 17.94
CA LEU A 42 147.94 -77.40 18.28
C LEU A 42 147.66 -76.94 19.73
N SER A 43 146.50 -76.34 20.02
CA SER A 43 146.09 -75.79 21.35
C SER A 43 144.59 -76.04 21.67
N VAL A 44 144.16 -76.11 22.94
CA VAL A 44 142.77 -76.49 23.38
C VAL A 44 142.19 -75.63 24.53
N THR A 45 140.90 -75.24 24.48
CA THR A 45 140.20 -74.35 25.48
C THR A 45 138.72 -74.71 25.83
N PRO A 46 138.11 -74.24 26.96
CA PRO A 46 136.71 -74.52 27.39
C PRO A 46 135.60 -73.48 27.02
N LYS A 47 134.30 -73.80 27.23
CA LYS A 47 133.09 -73.11 26.65
C LYS A 47 132.23 -72.22 27.63
N PRO A 48 131.57 -71.11 27.18
CA PRO A 48 130.70 -70.20 27.98
C PRO A 48 129.17 -70.49 27.99
N SER A 49 128.37 -69.64 28.70
CA SER A 49 126.93 -69.80 29.01
C SER A 49 125.92 -68.99 28.14
N ASP A 50 124.71 -69.55 27.96
CA ASP A 50 123.60 -69.17 27.06
C ASP A 50 123.09 -67.69 27.07
N ILE A 51 122.53 -67.24 25.94
CA ILE A 51 121.95 -65.90 25.68
C ILE A 51 120.50 -65.99 25.15
N VAL A 52 119.60 -65.06 25.54
CA VAL A 52 118.16 -65.07 25.17
C VAL A 52 117.73 -63.78 24.45
N THR A 53 116.92 -63.90 23.38
CA THR A 53 116.37 -62.82 22.56
C THR A 53 114.82 -62.84 22.56
N ASN A 54 114.18 -61.68 22.75
CA ASN A 54 112.72 -61.52 22.66
C ASN A 54 112.36 -60.46 21.59
N LYS A 55 111.38 -60.72 20.73
CA LYS A 55 110.98 -59.80 19.63
C LYS A 55 109.48 -59.89 19.26
N THR A 56 108.96 -58.83 18.64
CA THR A 56 107.61 -58.79 18.04
C THR A 56 107.68 -58.17 16.63
N ILE A 57 106.84 -58.63 15.69
CA ILE A 57 106.68 -58.14 14.31
C ILE A 57 105.21 -58.16 13.85
N CYS A 58 104.88 -57.59 12.70
CA CYS A 58 103.53 -57.64 12.12
C CYS A 58 103.32 -58.79 11.10
N SER A 59 102.05 -59.16 10.88
CA SER A 59 101.63 -60.24 9.98
C SER A 59 101.97 -59.90 8.53
N GLY A 60 102.94 -60.62 7.96
CA GLY A 60 103.50 -60.35 6.64
C GLY A 60 104.92 -59.79 6.66
N GLU A 61 105.43 -59.40 7.84
CA GLU A 61 106.83 -59.06 8.05
C GLU A 61 107.67 -60.30 8.41
N THR A 62 108.99 -60.10 8.35
CA THR A 62 110.00 -61.14 8.59
C THR A 62 111.00 -60.69 9.64
N TYR A 63 111.25 -61.49 10.66
CA TYR A 63 112.34 -61.27 11.61
C TYR A 63 113.49 -62.25 11.37
N THR A 64 114.60 -61.76 10.81
CA THR A 64 115.86 -62.49 10.76
C THR A 64 116.48 -62.57 12.15
N TRP A 65 116.53 -63.75 12.76
CA TRP A 65 117.20 -63.90 14.04
C TRP A 65 118.71 -64.03 13.85
N SER A 66 119.46 -63.08 14.39
CA SER A 66 120.91 -62.98 14.18
C SER A 66 121.74 -64.17 14.68
N ALA A 67 121.17 -65.07 15.50
CA ALA A 67 121.86 -66.24 16.00
C ALA A 67 122.01 -67.38 14.97
N ASN A 68 121.10 -67.49 13.99
CA ASN A 68 121.18 -68.46 12.88
C ASN A 68 120.95 -67.83 11.49
N GLY A 69 120.72 -66.53 11.41
CA GLY A 69 120.40 -65.84 10.16
C GLY A 69 119.10 -66.32 9.50
N THR A 70 118.24 -67.03 10.24
CA THR A 70 117.00 -67.59 9.72
C THR A 70 115.86 -66.59 9.88
N ASP A 71 115.02 -66.52 8.86
CA ASP A 71 113.87 -65.64 8.76
C ASP A 71 112.62 -66.27 9.37
N TYR A 72 112.04 -65.58 10.36
CA TYR A 72 110.84 -66.01 11.06
C TYR A 72 109.68 -65.04 10.82
N THR A 73 108.58 -65.56 10.24
CA THR A 73 107.35 -64.82 9.94
C THR A 73 106.16 -65.22 10.82
N THR A 74 106.38 -66.14 11.77
CA THR A 74 105.37 -66.74 12.66
C THR A 74 105.89 -66.85 14.10
N ASN A 75 104.98 -66.94 15.07
CA ASN A 75 105.33 -67.00 16.50
C ASN A 75 106.34 -68.12 16.81
N GLN A 76 107.37 -67.79 17.59
CA GLN A 76 108.36 -68.75 18.11
C GLN A 76 108.40 -68.66 19.64
N SER A 77 108.44 -69.80 20.32
CA SER A 77 108.56 -69.87 21.78
C SER A 77 109.72 -70.77 22.18
N ALA A 78 110.72 -70.20 22.86
CA ALA A 78 111.90 -70.88 23.39
C ALA A 78 112.71 -71.69 22.38
N LEU A 79 112.83 -71.20 21.14
CA LEU A 79 113.61 -71.87 20.09
C LEU A 79 115.12 -71.75 20.39
N LYS A 80 115.80 -72.87 20.66
CA LYS A 80 117.21 -72.92 21.10
C LYS A 80 118.16 -73.41 19.99
N ILE A 81 119.31 -72.75 19.86
CA ILE A 81 120.48 -73.22 19.11
C ILE A 81 121.55 -73.61 20.14
N VAL A 82 122.02 -74.86 20.05
CA VAL A 82 123.21 -75.33 20.79
C VAL A 82 124.42 -75.11 19.90
N ASN A 83 125.42 -74.36 20.36
CA ASN A 83 126.61 -74.01 19.57
C ASN A 83 127.79 -74.91 19.93
N ASP A 84 128.31 -75.69 19.00
CA ASP A 84 129.50 -76.50 19.25
C ASP A 84 130.78 -75.63 19.12
N GLY A 85 131.74 -75.87 20.03
CA GLY A 85 132.89 -74.98 20.23
C GLY A 85 132.69 -73.93 21.34
N CYS A 86 133.69 -73.06 21.54
CA CYS A 86 133.81 -72.23 22.75
C CYS A 86 132.95 -70.94 22.75
N THR A 87 131.67 -71.02 22.36
CA THR A 87 130.72 -69.90 22.31
C THR A 87 129.39 -70.23 22.99
N ALA A 88 128.62 -69.22 23.43
CA ALA A 88 127.36 -69.43 24.14
C ALA A 88 126.21 -69.91 23.22
N ASP A 89 125.36 -70.80 23.74
CA ASP A 89 124.10 -71.19 23.09
C ASP A 89 123.11 -70.00 23.03
N GLN A 90 122.11 -70.04 22.15
CA GLN A 90 121.19 -68.91 21.89
C GLN A 90 119.72 -69.35 21.95
N ILE A 91 118.81 -68.52 22.46
CA ILE A 91 117.36 -68.79 22.56
C ILE A 91 116.51 -67.62 22.00
N LEU A 92 115.44 -67.91 21.25
CA LEU A 92 114.49 -66.93 20.70
C LEU A 92 113.05 -67.10 21.22
N ASN A 93 112.40 -65.97 21.54
CA ASN A 93 110.95 -65.81 21.58
C ASN A 93 110.50 -64.71 20.58
N LEU A 94 109.57 -65.03 19.68
CA LEU A 94 109.03 -64.11 18.66
C LEU A 94 107.49 -64.12 18.68
N THR A 95 106.85 -62.95 18.57
CA THR A 95 105.38 -62.80 18.46
C THR A 95 104.99 -61.99 17.21
N VAL A 96 103.86 -62.32 16.58
CA VAL A 96 103.38 -61.75 15.31
C VAL A 96 101.93 -61.26 15.43
N THR A 97 101.66 -60.02 15.00
CA THR A 97 100.33 -59.36 15.17
C THR A 97 99.74 -58.81 13.85
N PRO A 98 98.40 -58.80 13.64
CA PRO A 98 97.81 -58.28 12.39
C PRO A 98 98.06 -56.78 12.12
N LYS A 99 98.15 -56.36 10.84
CA LYS A 99 98.24 -54.94 10.45
C LYS A 99 96.86 -54.24 10.62
N PRO A 100 96.80 -52.98 11.09
CA PRO A 100 95.55 -52.20 11.16
C PRO A 100 94.95 -51.87 9.78
N ALA A 101 93.65 -51.56 9.74
CA ALA A 101 92.92 -51.19 8.52
C ALA A 101 93.13 -49.72 8.11
N ASP A 102 93.03 -49.43 6.80
CA ASP A 102 93.25 -48.12 6.17
C ASP A 102 92.41 -46.97 6.77
N ILE A 103 93.03 -45.78 6.89
CA ILE A 103 92.40 -44.54 7.33
C ILE A 103 91.95 -43.73 6.10
N VAL A 104 90.64 -43.56 5.92
CA VAL A 104 90.06 -42.84 4.76
C VAL A 104 89.67 -41.40 5.13
N THR A 105 90.30 -40.44 4.46
CA THR A 105 89.98 -39.00 4.51
C THR A 105 89.04 -38.65 3.36
N ASN A 106 87.78 -38.33 3.66
CA ASN A 106 86.83 -37.77 2.69
C ASN A 106 86.70 -36.25 2.93
N LYS A 107 86.88 -35.42 1.89
CA LYS A 107 86.81 -33.96 2.00
C LYS A 107 86.11 -33.33 0.81
N THR A 108 85.41 -32.22 1.05
CA THR A 108 84.81 -31.37 0.01
C THR A 108 85.31 -29.93 0.18
N ILE A 109 85.64 -29.26 -0.92
CA ILE A 109 86.04 -27.83 -0.97
C ILE A 109 85.33 -27.09 -2.10
N CYS A 110 85.43 -25.77 -2.17
CA CYS A 110 84.81 -24.99 -3.23
C CYS A 110 85.76 -24.64 -4.37
N SER A 111 85.19 -24.37 -5.56
CA SER A 111 85.95 -23.94 -6.74
C SER A 111 86.73 -22.65 -6.44
N GLY A 112 88.06 -22.76 -6.44
CA GLY A 112 89.00 -21.69 -6.07
C GLY A 112 89.81 -21.96 -4.78
N ASP A 113 89.33 -22.84 -3.91
CA ASP A 113 90.05 -23.25 -2.69
C ASP A 113 91.08 -24.36 -2.98
N SER A 114 91.96 -24.63 -2.00
CA SER A 114 92.83 -25.81 -2.00
C SER A 114 92.78 -26.51 -0.65
N TYR A 115 92.85 -27.85 -0.67
CA TYR A 115 92.94 -28.68 0.54
C TYR A 115 94.34 -29.27 0.67
N THR A 116 95.07 -28.87 1.72
CA THR A 116 96.33 -29.51 2.09
C THR A 116 96.03 -30.78 2.87
N TRP A 117 96.35 -31.94 2.28
CA TRP A 117 96.14 -33.22 2.95
C TRP A 117 97.28 -33.48 3.93
N SER A 118 96.95 -33.68 5.21
CA SER A 118 97.93 -33.82 6.30
C SER A 118 98.87 -35.01 6.14
N ALA A 119 98.44 -36.06 5.43
CA ALA A 119 99.21 -37.28 5.23
C ALA A 119 100.53 -37.08 4.46
N ASN A 120 100.56 -36.13 3.52
CA ASN A 120 101.75 -35.81 2.71
C ASN A 120 102.04 -34.31 2.60
N SER A 121 101.34 -33.47 3.37
CA SER A 121 101.46 -32.00 3.36
C SER A 121 101.31 -31.34 1.98
N THR A 122 100.68 -32.02 1.01
CA THR A 122 100.50 -31.53 -0.37
C THR A 122 99.13 -30.87 -0.53
N ALA A 123 99.08 -29.74 -1.24
CA ALA A 123 97.86 -29.00 -1.52
C ALA A 123 97.19 -29.47 -2.83
N TYR A 124 95.92 -29.85 -2.75
CA TYR A 124 95.10 -30.32 -3.85
C TYR A 124 93.98 -29.31 -4.17
N ASN A 125 93.85 -28.94 -5.45
CA ASN A 125 92.88 -27.97 -5.97
C ASN A 125 92.04 -28.54 -7.13
N SER A 126 92.02 -29.87 -7.27
CA SER A 126 91.22 -30.64 -8.23
C SER A 126 90.72 -31.92 -7.57
N ASN A 127 89.63 -32.50 -8.09
CA ASN A 127 89.03 -33.72 -7.54
C ASN A 127 90.05 -34.88 -7.46
N GLN A 128 90.08 -35.58 -6.32
CA GLN A 128 90.91 -36.78 -6.10
C GLN A 128 90.00 -37.94 -5.70
N THR A 129 90.21 -39.12 -6.27
CA THR A 129 89.41 -40.32 -5.95
C THR A 129 90.36 -41.48 -5.67
N GLY A 130 90.41 -41.94 -4.42
CA GLY A 130 91.20 -43.11 -4.01
C GLY A 130 92.72 -42.91 -3.97
N LEU A 131 93.20 -41.68 -3.76
CA LEU A 131 94.65 -41.42 -3.71
C LEU A 131 95.23 -42.00 -2.40
N LYS A 132 96.08 -43.03 -2.49
CA LYS A 132 96.56 -43.82 -1.34
C LYS A 132 98.05 -43.63 -1.06
N ILE A 133 98.40 -43.56 0.23
CA ILE A 133 99.77 -43.64 0.77
C ILE A 133 99.87 -44.96 1.54
N VAL A 134 100.82 -45.81 1.17
CA VAL A 134 101.10 -47.08 1.85
C VAL A 134 102.19 -46.81 2.89
N ASN A 135 101.95 -47.20 4.15
CA ASN A 135 102.90 -47.04 5.23
C ASN A 135 103.53 -48.39 5.59
N ASP A 136 104.85 -48.43 5.73
CA ASP A 136 105.58 -49.62 6.17
C ASP A 136 105.52 -49.78 7.70
N GLY A 137 105.45 -51.03 8.17
CA GLY A 137 105.32 -51.37 9.58
C GLY A 137 103.88 -51.52 10.08
N CYS A 138 103.73 -51.60 11.41
CA CYS A 138 102.45 -51.80 12.11
C CYS A 138 101.53 -50.55 12.16
N THR A 139 101.55 -49.70 11.14
CA THR A 139 100.71 -48.49 11.01
C THR A 139 99.71 -48.64 9.86
N ALA A 140 98.54 -47.99 9.95
CA ALA A 140 97.56 -48.01 8.87
C ALA A 140 98.05 -47.25 7.62
N ASP A 141 97.60 -47.66 6.45
CA ASP A 141 97.74 -46.89 5.21
C ASP A 141 96.69 -45.74 5.20
N GLU A 142 96.93 -44.66 4.47
CA GLU A 142 95.99 -43.51 4.39
C GLU A 142 95.47 -43.27 2.96
N VAL A 143 94.19 -42.92 2.83
CA VAL A 143 93.49 -42.72 1.53
C VAL A 143 92.76 -41.39 1.48
N LEU A 144 92.84 -40.64 0.38
CA LEU A 144 92.12 -39.39 0.15
C LEU A 144 91.05 -39.50 -0.96
N ASN A 145 89.84 -39.05 -0.64
CA ASN A 145 88.82 -38.65 -1.61
C ASN A 145 88.50 -37.16 -1.43
N LEU A 146 88.72 -36.35 -2.47
CA LEU A 146 88.50 -34.90 -2.47
C LEU A 146 87.52 -34.52 -3.60
N THR A 147 86.43 -33.83 -3.26
CA THR A 147 85.42 -33.35 -4.22
C THR A 147 85.33 -31.83 -4.21
N ILE A 148 85.21 -31.20 -5.38
CA ILE A 148 85.11 -29.74 -5.52
C ILE A 148 83.75 -29.34 -6.08
N THR A 149 83.08 -28.39 -5.41
CA THR A 149 81.76 -27.89 -5.80
C THR A 149 81.75 -26.40 -6.14
N PRO A 150 80.84 -25.90 -7.01
CA PRO A 150 80.70 -24.46 -7.28
C PRO A 150 80.26 -23.69 -6.02
N LYS A 151 80.70 -22.43 -5.87
CA LYS A 151 80.22 -21.55 -4.80
C LYS A 151 78.74 -21.14 -5.07
N PRO A 152 77.84 -21.17 -4.08
CA PRO A 152 76.45 -20.73 -4.25
C PRO A 152 76.32 -19.24 -4.61
N ALA A 153 75.23 -18.87 -5.28
CA ALA A 153 74.95 -17.49 -5.67
C ALA A 153 74.65 -16.57 -4.46
N ASP A 154 75.02 -15.29 -4.59
CA ASP A 154 74.88 -14.26 -3.54
C ASP A 154 73.42 -14.10 -3.05
N VAL A 155 73.26 -13.94 -1.73
CA VAL A 155 71.97 -13.70 -1.07
C VAL A 155 71.77 -12.20 -0.88
N VAL A 156 70.76 -11.64 -1.55
CA VAL A 156 70.45 -10.21 -1.50
C VAL A 156 69.31 -9.94 -0.52
N THR A 157 69.61 -9.20 0.55
CA THR A 157 68.65 -8.62 1.49
C THR A 157 68.25 -7.23 1.02
N ASN A 158 67.04 -7.08 0.48
CA ASN A 158 66.44 -5.76 0.22
C ASN A 158 65.55 -5.37 1.40
N LYS A 159 65.77 -4.20 2.00
CA LYS A 159 64.96 -3.71 3.12
C LYS A 159 64.70 -2.20 2.99
N THR A 160 63.53 -1.77 3.44
CA THR A 160 63.19 -0.35 3.59
C THR A 160 62.84 -0.08 5.05
N ILE A 161 63.26 1.06 5.59
CA ILE A 161 62.89 1.58 6.92
C ILE A 161 62.59 3.08 6.81
N CYS A 162 61.98 3.67 7.84
CA CYS A 162 61.72 5.11 7.85
C CYS A 162 62.78 5.93 8.60
N SER A 163 62.85 7.22 8.27
CA SER A 163 63.77 8.17 8.91
C SER A 163 63.51 8.23 10.42
N GLY A 164 64.50 7.83 11.21
CA GLY A 164 64.42 7.68 12.67
C GLY A 164 64.40 6.23 13.15
N GLU A 165 64.10 5.26 12.28
CA GLU A 165 64.16 3.84 12.58
C GLU A 165 65.57 3.25 12.35
N SER A 166 65.78 2.03 12.85
CA SER A 166 67.05 1.32 12.73
C SER A 166 66.85 -0.13 12.33
N TYR A 167 67.60 -0.60 11.32
CA TYR A 167 67.60 -1.99 10.88
C TYR A 167 68.87 -2.71 11.30
N THR A 168 68.76 -3.69 12.19
CA THR A 168 69.86 -4.62 12.49
C THR A 168 69.93 -5.68 11.41
N TRP A 169 70.99 -5.66 10.59
CA TRP A 169 71.16 -6.68 9.55
C TRP A 169 71.77 -7.95 10.16
N SER A 170 71.01 -9.05 10.13
CA SER A 170 71.39 -10.31 10.76
C SER A 170 72.68 -10.93 10.24
N ALA A 171 73.16 -10.55 9.05
CA ALA A 171 74.40 -11.07 8.46
C ALA A 171 75.68 -10.57 9.14
N ASN A 172 75.65 -9.41 9.83
CA ASN A 172 76.77 -8.90 10.63
C ASN A 172 76.36 -8.30 11.99
N SER A 173 75.09 -8.41 12.37
CA SER A 173 74.52 -7.86 13.61
C SER A 173 74.71 -6.34 13.80
N THR A 174 75.06 -5.62 12.73
CA THR A 174 75.25 -4.16 12.77
C THR A 174 73.92 -3.45 12.53
N VAL A 175 73.73 -2.34 13.23
CA VAL A 175 72.53 -1.50 13.16
C VAL A 175 72.74 -0.39 12.13
N TYR A 176 71.82 -0.28 11.16
CA TYR A 176 71.85 0.71 10.08
C TYR A 176 70.65 1.65 10.16
N THR A 177 70.89 2.96 10.09
CA THR A 177 69.87 4.03 10.18
C THR A 177 69.85 4.93 8.94
N THR A 178 70.69 4.64 7.94
CA THR A 178 70.89 5.42 6.71
C THR A 178 70.99 4.51 5.48
N ASN A 179 70.76 5.05 4.28
CA ASN A 179 70.75 4.29 3.03
C ASN A 179 72.05 3.49 2.84
N GLN A 180 71.92 2.19 2.53
CA GLN A 180 73.01 1.31 2.14
C GLN A 180 72.72 0.77 0.74
N SER A 181 73.58 1.06 -0.24
CA SER A 181 73.46 0.52 -1.59
C SER A 181 74.53 -0.55 -1.81
N ALA A 182 74.11 -1.80 -2.05
CA ALA A 182 74.97 -2.95 -2.35
C ALA A 182 76.09 -3.21 -1.32
N LEU A 183 75.80 -3.03 -0.02
CA LEU A 183 76.78 -3.29 1.04
C LEU A 183 77.01 -4.81 1.17
N LYS A 184 78.18 -5.28 0.74
CA LYS A 184 78.50 -6.70 0.59
C LYS A 184 79.39 -7.24 1.71
N ILE A 185 79.00 -8.36 2.31
CA ILE A 185 79.87 -9.22 3.13
C ILE A 185 80.33 -10.37 2.24
N VAL A 186 81.64 -10.45 2.00
CA VAL A 186 82.27 -11.58 1.30
C VAL A 186 82.54 -12.68 2.31
N ASN A 187 81.92 -13.84 2.12
CA ASN A 187 82.13 -15.01 2.96
C ASN A 187 83.16 -15.94 2.31
N ASN A 188 84.15 -16.37 3.09
CA ASN A 188 85.16 -17.31 2.65
C ASN A 188 84.64 -18.76 2.72
N GLY A 189 84.97 -19.59 1.73
CA GLY A 189 84.50 -20.97 1.60
C GLY A 189 83.09 -21.11 1.02
N CYS A 190 82.47 -22.28 1.23
CA CYS A 190 81.25 -22.72 0.54
C CYS A 190 79.92 -22.11 1.06
N THR A 191 79.91 -20.83 1.42
CA THR A 191 78.69 -20.10 1.79
C THR A 191 78.48 -18.91 0.85
N ALA A 192 77.23 -18.60 0.52
CA ALA A 192 76.90 -17.44 -0.31
C ALA A 192 77.36 -16.13 0.35
N ASP A 193 77.83 -15.19 -0.47
CA ASP A 193 78.05 -13.82 0.01
C ASP A 193 76.70 -13.16 0.32
N GLN A 194 76.70 -12.19 1.23
CA GLN A 194 75.48 -11.50 1.67
C GLN A 194 75.54 -10.04 1.18
N ILE A 195 74.47 -9.53 0.57
CA ILE A 195 74.39 -8.14 0.08
C ILE A 195 73.19 -7.45 0.72
N LEU A 196 73.39 -6.26 1.30
CA LEU A 196 72.33 -5.40 1.83
C LEU A 196 72.05 -4.22 0.89
N ASN A 197 70.80 -4.09 0.48
CA ASN A 197 70.23 -2.85 -0.04
C ASN A 197 69.22 -2.33 0.98
N LEU A 198 69.58 -1.28 1.73
CA LEU A 198 68.73 -0.61 2.70
C LEU A 198 68.33 0.78 2.18
N THR A 199 67.04 1.03 2.05
CA THR A 199 66.51 2.35 1.69
C THR A 199 65.82 2.97 2.90
N VAL A 200 66.16 4.21 3.23
CA VAL A 200 65.56 5.00 4.31
C VAL A 200 64.68 6.10 3.71
N THR A 201 63.38 5.99 3.90
CA THR A 201 62.40 6.94 3.37
C THR A 201 61.97 7.96 4.44
N PRO A 202 61.70 9.23 4.08
CA PRO A 202 61.11 10.19 5.02
C PRO A 202 59.76 9.66 5.55
N LYS A 203 59.51 9.82 6.86
CA LYS A 203 58.19 9.52 7.42
C LYS A 203 57.16 10.51 6.84
N PRO A 204 55.98 10.06 6.35
CA PRO A 204 54.95 10.97 5.84
C PRO A 204 54.47 11.96 6.89
N SER A 205 54.06 13.16 6.47
CA SER A 205 53.53 14.20 7.36
C SER A 205 52.26 13.75 8.09
N ASP A 206 52.16 14.10 9.38
CA ASP A 206 51.02 13.79 10.24
C ASP A 206 49.66 14.11 9.59
N ILE A 207 48.73 13.14 9.65
CA ILE A 207 47.37 13.28 9.15
C ILE A 207 46.51 13.90 10.26
N VAL A 208 46.17 15.16 10.09
CA VAL A 208 45.35 15.92 11.04
C VAL A 208 43.87 15.78 10.70
N THR A 209 43.16 15.02 11.54
CA THR A 209 41.69 14.96 11.56
C THR A 209 41.15 16.13 12.38
N ASN A 210 40.75 17.22 11.72
CA ASN A 210 39.95 18.27 12.35
C ASN A 210 38.47 17.90 12.23
N LYS A 211 37.77 17.76 13.36
CA LYS A 211 36.34 17.45 13.39
C LYS A 211 35.63 18.35 14.40
N THR A 212 34.46 18.85 14.05
CA THR A 212 33.53 19.47 15.00
C THR A 212 32.32 18.56 15.14
N ILE A 213 31.85 18.39 16.39
CA ILE A 213 30.58 17.74 16.74
C ILE A 213 29.87 18.61 17.78
N CYS A 214 28.61 18.30 18.07
CA CYS A 214 27.78 19.10 18.95
C CYS A 214 27.61 18.42 20.31
N SER A 215 27.32 19.20 21.35
CA SER A 215 27.09 18.68 22.70
C SER A 215 25.97 17.63 22.71
N GLY A 216 26.32 16.36 22.95
CA GLY A 216 25.40 15.20 22.93
C GLY A 216 25.68 14.22 21.78
N GLU A 217 26.40 14.63 20.75
CA GLU A 217 26.88 13.75 19.68
C GLU A 217 28.15 13.00 20.10
N SER A 218 28.50 11.96 19.34
CA SER A 218 29.68 11.14 19.56
C SER A 218 30.45 10.92 18.26
N TYR A 219 31.74 11.22 18.25
CA TYR A 219 32.63 10.97 17.12
C TYR A 219 33.46 9.71 17.33
N THR A 220 33.19 8.66 16.56
CA THR A 220 34.08 7.50 16.46
C THR A 220 35.25 7.87 15.56
N TRP A 221 36.45 8.02 16.12
CA TRP A 221 37.63 8.31 15.32
C TRP A 221 38.16 7.05 14.67
N ALA A 222 38.12 6.99 13.34
CA ALA A 222 38.48 5.80 12.57
C ALA A 222 39.93 5.33 12.79
N ALA A 223 40.83 6.18 13.29
CA ALA A 223 42.22 5.81 13.56
C ALA A 223 42.41 4.90 14.79
N ASN A 224 41.45 4.86 15.74
CA ASN A 224 41.50 3.93 16.89
C ASN A 224 40.14 3.34 17.29
N SER A 225 39.11 3.49 16.45
CA SER A 225 37.74 3.01 16.70
C SER A 225 37.13 3.47 18.03
N THR A 226 37.69 4.50 18.67
CA THR A 226 37.25 4.99 19.98
C THR A 226 36.24 6.12 19.80
N VAL A 227 35.21 6.12 20.65
CA VAL A 227 34.12 7.09 20.64
C VAL A 227 34.45 8.26 21.55
N TYR A 228 34.46 9.48 21.01
CA TYR A 228 34.74 10.71 21.73
C TYR A 228 33.51 11.63 21.77
N THR A 229 33.16 12.11 22.97
CA THR A 229 32.01 12.99 23.23
C THR A 229 32.41 14.35 23.84
N THR A 230 33.70 14.59 24.01
CA THR A 230 34.29 15.79 24.64
C THR A 230 35.44 16.34 23.81
N ASN A 231 35.77 17.63 24.00
CA ASN A 231 36.85 18.31 23.29
C ASN A 231 38.17 17.52 23.36
N GLN A 232 38.79 17.27 22.20
CA GLN A 232 40.13 16.71 22.08
C GLN A 232 41.02 17.71 21.36
N THR A 233 42.09 18.17 22.00
CA THR A 233 43.04 19.10 21.39
C THR A 233 44.35 18.36 21.14
N ALA A 234 44.74 18.23 19.87
CA ALA A 234 45.97 17.57 19.42
C ALA A 234 46.16 16.14 19.97
N LEU A 235 45.08 15.35 20.09
CA LEU A 235 45.16 13.97 20.55
C LEU A 235 45.86 13.11 19.49
N LYS A 236 47.08 12.68 19.77
CA LYS A 236 47.99 12.06 18.80
C LYS A 236 48.11 10.55 19.01
N ILE A 237 47.89 9.78 17.95
CA ILE A 237 48.35 8.39 17.82
C ILE A 237 49.69 8.44 17.09
N VAL A 238 50.75 8.05 17.79
CA VAL A 238 52.06 7.80 17.19
C VAL A 238 52.01 6.41 16.58
N ASN A 239 52.18 6.32 15.26
CA ASN A 239 52.30 5.03 14.58
C ASN A 239 53.77 4.69 14.37
N ASP A 240 54.17 3.49 14.79
CA ASP A 240 55.47 2.93 14.46
C ASP A 240 55.50 2.51 12.97
N GLY A 241 56.68 2.56 12.33
CA GLY A 241 56.83 2.29 10.91
C GLY A 241 56.49 3.45 9.97
N CYS A 242 56.49 3.13 8.67
CA CYS A 242 56.31 4.09 7.56
C CYS A 242 54.86 4.52 7.30
N THR A 243 54.10 4.85 8.35
CA THR A 243 52.77 5.46 8.22
C THR A 243 52.75 6.83 8.88
N ALA A 244 51.89 7.74 8.42
CA ALA A 244 51.73 9.03 9.07
C ALA A 244 51.16 8.85 10.49
N ASP A 245 51.63 9.66 11.44
CA ASP A 245 50.95 9.77 12.72
C ASP A 245 49.57 10.40 12.52
N GLN A 246 48.60 10.05 13.36
CA GLN A 246 47.23 10.55 13.28
C GLN A 246 46.99 11.53 14.43
N ILE A 247 46.52 12.74 14.13
CA ILE A 247 46.18 13.76 15.14
C ILE A 247 44.69 14.08 15.06
N LEU A 248 43.98 13.99 16.19
CA LEU A 248 42.60 14.43 16.32
C LEU A 248 42.52 15.80 17.01
N ASN A 249 41.93 16.76 16.31
CA ASN A 249 41.38 17.98 16.91
C ASN A 249 39.85 17.87 16.84
N LEU A 250 39.22 17.44 17.93
CA LEU A 250 37.77 17.34 18.07
C LEU A 250 37.26 18.55 18.87
N THR A 251 36.49 19.42 18.22
CA THR A 251 35.80 20.53 18.91
C THR A 251 34.35 20.13 19.17
N VAL A 252 33.94 20.13 20.43
CA VAL A 252 32.54 19.93 20.85
C VAL A 252 31.93 21.29 21.12
N THR A 253 31.10 21.76 20.19
CA THR A 253 30.40 23.04 20.32
C THR A 253 29.04 22.85 20.99
N PRO A 254 28.56 23.79 21.84
CA PRO A 254 27.17 23.80 22.29
C PRO A 254 26.23 23.80 21.09
N LYS A 255 25.17 22.99 21.12
CA LYS A 255 24.12 23.08 20.11
C LYS A 255 23.46 24.47 20.20
N PRO A 256 23.25 25.20 19.10
CA PRO A 256 22.57 26.49 19.14
C PRO A 256 21.18 26.35 19.74
N ALA A 257 20.72 27.37 20.47
CA ALA A 257 19.39 27.36 21.08
C ALA A 257 18.29 27.19 20.03
N ASP A 258 17.28 26.40 20.35
CA ASP A 258 16.18 26.04 19.46
C ASP A 258 15.52 27.29 18.84
N ILE A 259 15.35 27.29 17.52
CA ILE A 259 14.69 28.36 16.78
C ILE A 259 13.18 28.11 16.87
N VAL A 260 12.52 28.87 17.74
CA VAL A 260 11.08 28.77 17.97
C VAL A 260 10.32 29.65 16.98
N THR A 261 9.66 29.01 16.03
CA THR A 261 8.65 29.63 15.16
C THR A 261 7.30 29.64 15.88
N ASN A 262 6.95 30.77 16.51
CA ASN A 262 5.59 31.00 16.99
C ASN A 262 4.76 31.60 15.85
N LYS A 263 3.67 30.95 15.46
CA LYS A 263 2.77 31.43 14.40
C LYS A 263 1.33 31.20 14.83
N THR A 264 0.47 32.17 14.53
CA THR A 264 -0.99 32.01 14.62
C THR A 264 -1.57 32.04 13.21
N ILE A 265 -2.51 31.15 12.93
CA ILE A 265 -3.38 31.15 11.75
C ILE A 265 -4.82 30.88 12.17
N CYS A 266 -5.79 31.18 11.32
CA CYS A 266 -7.19 30.90 11.61
C CYS A 266 -7.67 29.56 11.02
N SER A 267 -8.72 29.01 11.63
CA SER A 267 -9.36 27.77 11.18
C SER A 267 -9.74 27.84 9.70
N GLY A 268 -9.16 26.96 8.87
CA GLY A 268 -9.32 26.94 7.41
C GLY A 268 -8.14 27.54 6.63
N GLU A 269 -7.27 28.31 7.26
CA GLU A 269 -6.00 28.73 6.68
C GLU A 269 -4.95 27.61 6.73
N SER A 270 -3.84 27.81 6.02
CA SER A 270 -2.71 26.88 6.05
C SER A 270 -1.39 27.63 6.17
N TYR A 271 -0.48 27.08 6.98
CA TYR A 271 0.87 27.60 7.18
C TYR A 271 1.91 26.62 6.64
N THR A 272 2.56 26.99 5.54
CA THR A 272 3.75 26.28 5.06
C THR A 272 4.93 26.63 5.96
N TRP A 273 5.38 25.69 6.78
CA TRP A 273 6.52 25.94 7.66
C TRP A 273 7.83 25.78 6.88
N ALA A 274 8.61 26.85 6.80
CA ALA A 274 9.82 26.90 5.98
C ALA A 274 10.92 25.87 6.40
N ALA A 275 10.84 25.32 7.62
CA ALA A 275 11.82 24.35 8.11
C ALA A 275 11.71 22.95 7.48
N ASN A 276 10.54 22.57 6.96
CA ASN A 276 10.32 21.27 6.29
C ASN A 276 9.40 21.34 5.06
N SER A 277 9.07 22.54 4.59
CA SER A 277 8.16 22.78 3.46
C SER A 277 6.78 22.12 3.59
N THR A 278 6.39 21.71 4.80
CA THR A 278 5.13 21.02 5.07
C THR A 278 4.03 22.03 5.40
N VAL A 279 2.83 21.76 4.92
CA VAL A 279 1.65 22.61 5.10
C VAL A 279 0.89 22.15 6.34
N TYR A 280 0.71 23.05 7.31
CA TYR A 280 -0.01 22.80 8.55
C TYR A 280 -1.31 23.59 8.63
N ASN A 281 -2.39 22.94 9.03
CA ASN A 281 -3.75 23.51 9.13
C ASN A 281 -4.42 23.23 10.49
N SER A 282 -3.67 22.73 11.46
CA SER A 282 -4.13 22.33 12.81
C SER A 282 -3.10 22.71 13.87
N ASN A 283 -3.55 22.84 15.14
CA ASN A 283 -2.69 23.25 16.26
C ASN A 283 -1.44 22.37 16.38
N GLN A 284 -0.26 23.00 16.38
CA GLN A 284 1.02 22.35 16.67
C GLN A 284 1.62 22.98 17.93
N THR A 285 1.76 22.20 19.01
CA THR A 285 2.38 22.66 20.25
C THR A 285 3.72 21.95 20.41
N GLY A 286 4.83 22.69 20.31
CA GLY A 286 6.17 22.14 20.46
C GLY A 286 6.57 21.16 19.36
N LEU A 287 6.02 21.25 18.14
CA LEU A 287 6.38 20.35 17.05
C LEU A 287 7.84 20.59 16.66
N LYS A 288 8.71 19.66 17.03
CA LYS A 288 10.16 19.81 16.95
C LYS A 288 10.74 19.00 15.80
N ILE A 289 11.37 19.68 14.84
CA ILE A 289 12.34 19.05 13.96
C ILE A 289 13.65 19.02 14.73
N VAL A 290 14.05 17.82 15.13
CA VAL A 290 15.41 17.56 15.60
C VAL A 290 16.31 17.56 14.37
N ASN A 291 17.19 18.55 14.28
CA ASN A 291 18.21 18.57 13.24
C ASN A 291 19.47 17.88 13.75
N ASP A 292 20.01 16.96 12.95
CA ASP A 292 21.31 16.34 13.20
C ASP A 292 22.44 17.35 12.94
N GLY A 293 23.53 17.26 13.70
CA GLY A 293 24.64 18.22 13.61
C GLY A 293 24.36 19.58 14.25
N CYS A 294 25.26 20.55 13.98
CA CYS A 294 25.35 21.78 14.77
C CYS A 294 24.46 22.91 14.22
N THR A 295 23.24 22.54 13.86
CA THR A 295 22.18 23.47 13.52
C THR A 295 21.20 23.54 14.69
N ALA A 296 20.50 24.67 14.85
CA ALA A 296 19.45 24.77 15.86
C ALA A 296 18.31 23.80 15.52
N ASP A 297 17.74 23.16 16.54
CA ASP A 297 16.46 22.49 16.34
C ASP A 297 15.39 23.53 16.01
N GLN A 298 14.43 23.17 15.17
CA GLN A 298 13.33 24.05 14.78
C GLN A 298 12.09 23.61 15.55
N ILE A 299 11.49 24.52 16.33
CA ILE A 299 10.24 24.26 17.05
C ILE A 299 9.13 25.09 16.42
N LEU A 300 8.05 24.44 15.99
CA LEU A 300 6.82 25.10 15.57
C LEU A 300 5.81 25.09 16.73
N ASN A 301 5.44 26.29 17.17
CA ASN A 301 4.23 26.54 17.94
C ASN A 301 3.22 27.22 17.01
N LEU A 302 2.40 26.41 16.33
CA LEU A 302 1.31 26.89 15.47
C LEU A 302 0.01 26.88 16.27
N THR A 303 -0.50 28.05 16.63
CA THR A 303 -1.84 28.16 17.20
C THR A 303 -2.85 28.38 16.09
N VAL A 304 -3.75 27.42 15.88
CA VAL A 304 -4.94 27.56 15.04
C VAL A 304 -6.07 28.04 15.93
N THR A 305 -6.36 29.33 15.85
CA THR A 305 -7.51 29.93 16.55
C THR A 305 -8.78 29.72 15.74
N PRO A 306 -9.94 29.49 16.38
CA PRO A 306 -11.22 29.63 15.71
C PRO A 306 -11.30 31.02 15.06
N LYS A 307 -11.77 31.10 13.81
CA LYS A 307 -12.10 32.40 13.22
C LYS A 307 -13.20 33.02 14.11
N PRO A 308 -13.11 34.30 14.49
CA PRO A 308 -14.18 34.94 15.27
C PRO A 308 -15.51 34.79 14.54
N SER A 309 -16.59 34.55 15.29
CA SER A 309 -17.95 34.42 14.73
C SER A 309 -18.29 35.59 13.83
N ASP A 310 -18.83 35.31 12.65
CA ASP A 310 -19.19 36.31 11.64
C ASP A 310 -19.94 37.51 12.26
N ILE A 311 -19.53 38.73 11.90
CA ILE A 311 -20.21 39.95 12.30
C ILE A 311 -21.43 40.11 11.40
N VAL A 312 -22.58 39.63 11.87
CA VAL A 312 -23.84 39.66 11.12
C VAL A 312 -24.51 41.02 11.25
N THR A 313 -24.50 41.79 10.16
CA THR A 313 -25.32 43.00 10.01
C THR A 313 -26.70 42.60 9.48
N ASN A 314 -27.67 42.44 10.37
CA ASN A 314 -29.07 42.30 10.00
C ASN A 314 -29.70 43.69 9.79
N LYS A 315 -30.18 43.98 8.58
CA LYS A 315 -30.83 45.26 8.26
C LYS A 315 -32.07 45.04 7.40
N THR A 316 -33.14 45.76 7.73
CA THR A 316 -34.36 45.82 6.90
C THR A 316 -34.51 47.24 6.34
N ILE A 317 -34.83 47.35 5.06
CA ILE A 317 -35.18 48.60 4.36
C ILE A 317 -36.40 48.36 3.47
N CYS A 318 -37.05 49.42 2.98
CA CYS A 318 -38.20 49.30 2.09
C CYS A 318 -37.83 49.37 0.60
N SER A 319 -38.63 48.72 -0.24
CA SER A 319 -38.44 48.71 -1.70
C SER A 319 -38.41 50.13 -2.28
N GLY A 320 -37.27 50.51 -2.87
CA GLY A 320 -36.98 51.86 -3.36
C GLY A 320 -35.97 52.65 -2.51
N GLU A 321 -35.71 52.23 -1.27
CA GLU A 321 -34.63 52.76 -0.44
C GLU A 321 -33.28 52.10 -0.80
N SER A 322 -32.19 52.68 -0.28
CA SER A 322 -30.84 52.15 -0.46
C SER A 322 -30.08 52.09 0.86
N TYR A 323 -29.40 50.98 1.12
CA TYR A 323 -28.53 50.84 2.30
C TYR A 323 -27.07 50.82 1.88
N THR A 324 -26.29 51.80 2.34
CA THR A 324 -24.83 51.77 2.23
C THR A 324 -24.27 50.93 3.37
N TRP A 325 -23.70 49.77 3.04
CA TRP A 325 -23.08 48.92 4.05
C TRP A 325 -21.65 49.40 4.34
N SER A 326 -21.37 49.67 5.61
CA SER A 326 -20.08 50.25 6.05
C SER A 326 -18.87 49.35 5.75
N ALA A 327 -19.08 48.03 5.69
CA ALA A 327 -18.05 47.02 5.47
C ALA A 327 -17.25 47.20 4.17
N ASN A 328 -17.94 47.56 3.08
CA ASN A 328 -17.35 47.74 1.75
C ASN A 328 -17.77 49.05 1.07
N SER A 329 -18.41 49.97 1.82
CA SER A 329 -18.94 51.25 1.33
C SER A 329 -19.86 51.14 0.10
N THR A 330 -20.42 49.96 -0.17
CA THR A 330 -21.26 49.71 -1.34
C THR A 330 -22.73 49.96 -1.02
N VAL A 331 -23.45 50.51 -1.99
CA VAL A 331 -24.88 50.84 -1.88
C VAL A 331 -25.72 49.67 -2.41
N TYR A 332 -26.58 49.13 -1.56
CA TYR A 332 -27.45 48.00 -1.87
C TYR A 332 -28.91 48.44 -1.98
N THR A 333 -29.56 48.02 -3.06
CA THR A 333 -30.96 48.32 -3.42
C THR A 333 -31.78 47.06 -3.75
N THR A 334 -31.20 45.88 -3.52
CA THR A 334 -31.84 44.56 -3.69
C THR A 334 -31.56 43.66 -2.48
N ASN A 335 -32.41 42.67 -2.23
CA ASN A 335 -32.25 41.68 -1.16
C ASN A 335 -30.84 41.07 -1.16
N GLN A 336 -30.18 41.04 0.00
CA GLN A 336 -28.93 40.34 0.22
C GLN A 336 -29.14 39.31 1.33
N SER A 337 -29.26 38.04 0.96
CA SER A 337 -29.30 36.92 1.91
C SER A 337 -27.88 36.40 2.12
N ALA A 338 -27.33 36.56 3.33
CA ALA A 338 -25.99 36.13 3.71
C ALA A 338 -24.88 36.61 2.74
N LEU A 339 -24.94 37.87 2.28
CA LEU A 339 -23.88 38.43 1.45
C LEU A 339 -22.63 38.63 2.33
N LYS A 340 -21.64 37.77 2.12
CA LYS A 340 -20.46 37.65 2.97
C LYS A 340 -19.25 38.31 2.32
N ILE A 341 -18.61 39.23 3.03
CA ILE A 341 -17.23 39.63 2.74
C ILE A 341 -16.34 38.64 3.49
N VAL A 342 -15.62 37.81 2.73
CA VAL A 342 -14.58 36.97 3.29
C VAL A 342 -13.36 37.85 3.52
N ASN A 343 -13.02 38.10 4.77
CA ASN A 343 -11.79 38.76 5.15
C ASN A 343 -10.67 37.71 5.26
N ASP A 344 -9.55 37.94 4.59
CA ASP A 344 -8.34 37.12 4.73
C ASP A 344 -7.70 37.36 6.11
N GLY A 345 -7.23 36.29 6.78
CA GLY A 345 -6.67 36.37 8.12
C GLY A 345 -7.68 36.21 9.26
N CYS A 346 -7.23 36.58 10.48
CA CYS A 346 -7.94 36.37 11.73
C CYS A 346 -8.88 37.51 12.16
N THR A 347 -9.49 38.20 11.21
CA THR A 347 -10.64 39.08 11.45
C THR A 347 -11.93 38.28 11.25
N ALA A 348 -13.03 38.71 11.88
CA ALA A 348 -14.34 38.15 11.58
C ALA A 348 -14.69 38.41 10.11
N ASP A 349 -15.41 37.49 9.48
CA ASP A 349 -16.09 37.81 8.23
C ASP A 349 -17.29 38.70 8.53
N GLU A 350 -17.58 39.66 7.67
CA GLU A 350 -18.77 40.49 7.81
C GLU A 350 -19.86 39.95 6.88
N VAL A 351 -21.06 39.75 7.44
CA VAL A 351 -22.20 39.15 6.72
C VAL A 351 -23.37 40.13 6.73
N LEU A 352 -23.80 40.54 5.54
CA LEU A 352 -24.99 41.36 5.35
C LEU A 352 -26.21 40.49 5.08
N ASN A 353 -27.17 40.55 6.00
CA ASN A 353 -28.54 40.12 5.77
C ASN A 353 -29.39 41.38 5.56
N LEU A 354 -29.48 41.84 4.30
CA LEU A 354 -30.32 42.96 3.92
C LEU A 354 -31.66 42.45 3.38
N THR A 355 -32.70 42.52 4.21
CA THR A 355 -34.06 42.20 3.78
C THR A 355 -34.74 43.47 3.30
N ILE A 356 -34.98 43.56 1.99
CA ILE A 356 -35.83 44.59 1.41
C ILE A 356 -37.26 44.09 1.41
N THR A 357 -38.03 44.54 2.38
CA THR A 357 -39.46 44.29 2.41
C THR A 357 -40.15 45.12 1.32
N PRO A 358 -41.11 44.56 0.57
CA PRO A 358 -42.00 45.36 -0.27
C PRO A 358 -42.62 46.47 0.60
N LYS A 359 -42.68 47.71 0.11
CA LYS A 359 -43.50 48.73 0.76
C LYS A 359 -44.92 48.15 0.88
N PRO A 360 -45.57 48.18 2.07
CA PRO A 360 -46.89 47.58 2.23
C PRO A 360 -47.84 48.14 1.17
N ALA A 361 -48.62 47.25 0.54
CA ALA A 361 -49.47 47.62 -0.59
C ALA A 361 -50.35 48.83 -0.25
N ASP A 362 -50.42 49.80 -1.17
CA ASP A 362 -51.17 51.04 -1.02
C ASP A 362 -52.56 50.76 -0.42
N VAL A 363 -52.90 51.45 0.68
CA VAL A 363 -54.20 51.30 1.34
C VAL A 363 -55.23 52.05 0.51
N VAL A 364 -55.86 51.29 -0.40
CA VAL A 364 -56.88 51.81 -1.30
C VAL A 364 -58.23 51.86 -0.58
N THR A 365 -58.62 53.06 -0.16
CA THR A 365 -59.99 53.36 0.25
C THR A 365 -60.87 53.47 -0.99
N ASN A 366 -61.48 52.37 -1.41
CA ASN A 366 -62.57 52.38 -2.39
C ASN A 366 -63.89 52.67 -1.66
N LYS A 367 -64.53 53.81 -1.97
CA LYS A 367 -65.83 54.17 -1.40
C LYS A 367 -66.82 54.49 -2.52
N ILE A 368 -68.05 54.00 -2.38
CA ILE A 368 -69.17 54.37 -3.24
C ILE A 368 -70.20 55.08 -2.36
N ILE A 369 -70.75 56.18 -2.88
CA ILE A 369 -71.85 56.94 -2.25
C ILE A 369 -72.91 57.26 -3.31
N CYS A 370 -74.15 57.45 -2.88
CA CYS A 370 -75.24 57.76 -3.81
C CYS A 370 -75.32 59.28 -4.08
N SER A 371 -75.81 59.67 -5.27
CA SER A 371 -75.95 61.08 -5.64
C SER A 371 -76.80 61.87 -4.61
N GLY A 372 -76.15 62.77 -3.85
CA GLY A 372 -76.74 63.52 -2.74
C GLY A 372 -76.09 63.28 -1.38
N GLU A 373 -75.26 62.24 -1.23
CA GLU A 373 -74.52 61.94 0.00
C GLU A 373 -73.11 62.59 0.01
N SER A 374 -72.41 62.51 1.15
CA SER A 374 -71.01 62.95 1.29
C SER A 374 -70.21 61.97 2.15
N TYR A 375 -68.89 61.94 1.96
CA TYR A 375 -67.98 61.04 2.64
C TYR A 375 -66.74 61.77 3.16
N THR A 376 -66.48 61.69 4.46
CA THR A 376 -65.25 62.18 5.09
C THR A 376 -64.17 61.09 5.03
N TRP A 377 -63.04 61.38 4.38
CA TRP A 377 -61.95 60.41 4.29
C TRP A 377 -61.03 60.53 5.51
N ALA A 378 -60.96 59.47 6.32
CA ALA A 378 -60.23 59.48 7.59
C ALA A 378 -58.71 59.73 7.44
N ALA A 379 -58.11 59.43 6.28
CA ALA A 379 -56.67 59.60 6.06
C ALA A 379 -56.21 61.07 6.00
N ASN A 380 -57.12 62.03 5.74
CA ASN A 380 -56.81 63.47 5.75
C ASN A 380 -57.92 64.36 6.35
N GLY A 381 -58.97 63.76 6.92
CA GLY A 381 -60.10 64.47 7.53
C GLY A 381 -60.98 65.28 6.57
N THR A 382 -60.77 65.18 5.26
CA THR A 382 -61.47 66.02 4.26
C THR A 382 -62.78 65.39 3.80
N VAL A 383 -63.81 66.21 3.55
CA VAL A 383 -65.13 65.77 3.07
C VAL A 383 -65.20 65.85 1.55
N TYR A 384 -65.66 64.77 0.92
CA TYR A 384 -65.81 64.62 -0.52
C TYR A 384 -67.24 64.20 -0.89
N SER A 385 -67.81 64.82 -1.93
CA SER A 385 -69.20 64.57 -2.41
C SER A 385 -69.30 64.39 -3.94
N ILE A 386 -68.16 64.28 -4.62
CA ILE A 386 -68.01 64.06 -6.06
C ILE A 386 -66.89 63.04 -6.32
N ASN A 387 -66.88 62.43 -7.51
CA ASN A 387 -65.91 61.38 -7.85
C ASN A 387 -64.46 61.83 -7.62
N GLN A 388 -63.67 60.96 -6.98
CA GLN A 388 -62.22 61.07 -6.85
C GLN A 388 -61.59 59.80 -7.42
N THR A 389 -60.66 59.94 -8.34
CA THR A 389 -59.98 58.79 -8.96
C THR A 389 -58.50 58.84 -8.63
N ALA A 390 -58.01 57.84 -7.92
CA ALA A 390 -56.62 57.66 -7.52
C ALA A 390 -55.98 58.87 -6.78
N LEU A 391 -56.75 59.55 -5.92
CA LEU A 391 -56.22 60.65 -5.12
C LEU A 391 -55.27 60.08 -4.04
N LYS A 392 -53.97 60.32 -4.19
CA LYS A 392 -52.91 59.74 -3.34
C LYS A 392 -52.43 60.69 -2.23
N ILE A 393 -52.09 60.11 -1.08
CA ILE A 393 -51.18 60.67 -0.08
C ILE A 393 -49.95 59.76 -0.06
N ILE A 394 -48.78 60.32 -0.34
CA ILE A 394 -47.50 59.61 -0.32
C ILE A 394 -46.89 59.80 1.07
N ASN A 395 -46.58 58.69 1.75
CA ASN A 395 -45.91 58.66 3.04
C ASN A 395 -44.47 58.17 2.85
N ASP A 396 -43.52 58.85 3.50
CA ASP A 396 -42.11 58.46 3.49
C ASP A 396 -41.84 57.29 4.47
N GLY A 397 -40.88 56.42 4.12
CA GLY A 397 -40.51 55.23 4.89
C GLY A 397 -41.48 54.05 4.74
N CYS A 398 -41.36 53.07 5.64
CA CYS A 398 -42.07 51.79 5.60
C CYS A 398 -43.56 51.82 6.02
N THR A 399 -44.29 52.89 5.66
CA THR A 399 -45.75 53.00 5.85
C THR A 399 -46.46 52.97 4.50
N ALA A 400 -47.66 52.39 4.43
CA ALA A 400 -48.41 52.33 3.17
C ALA A 400 -48.83 53.73 2.69
N ASP A 401 -48.76 53.95 1.38
CA ASP A 401 -49.38 55.12 0.74
C ASP A 401 -50.91 54.96 0.77
N GLN A 402 -51.63 56.07 0.94
CA GLN A 402 -53.09 56.05 1.05
C GLN A 402 -53.71 56.52 -0.27
N ILE A 403 -54.65 55.75 -0.84
CA ILE A 403 -55.34 56.11 -2.08
C ILE A 403 -56.84 56.19 -1.85
N LEU A 404 -57.47 57.30 -2.23
CA LEU A 404 -58.92 57.41 -2.32
C LEU A 404 -59.42 57.22 -3.76
N ASN A 405 -60.27 56.21 -3.94
CA ASN A 405 -61.16 56.08 -5.10
C ASN A 405 -62.61 56.25 -4.59
N LEU A 406 -63.17 57.45 -4.77
CA LEU A 406 -64.56 57.74 -4.45
C LEU A 406 -65.37 57.74 -5.75
N ILE A 407 -66.41 56.93 -5.84
CA ILE A 407 -67.33 56.92 -6.99
C ILE A 407 -68.73 57.27 -6.49
N VAL A 408 -69.30 58.35 -7.03
CA VAL A 408 -70.68 58.77 -6.78
C VAL A 408 -71.57 58.18 -7.87
N THR A 409 -72.48 57.28 -7.49
CA THR A 409 -73.34 56.55 -8.43
C THR A 409 -74.79 57.05 -8.39
N PRO A 410 -75.50 57.14 -9.53
CA PRO A 410 -76.96 57.26 -9.54
C PRO A 410 -77.63 56.04 -8.87
N LYS A 411 -78.87 56.19 -8.36
CA LYS A 411 -79.64 55.03 -7.86
C LYS A 411 -79.80 53.99 -8.99
N PRO A 412 -79.58 52.68 -8.76
CA PRO A 412 -79.68 51.67 -9.81
C PRO A 412 -81.09 51.54 -10.39
N ALA A 413 -81.19 51.08 -11.64
CA ALA A 413 -82.45 50.77 -12.30
C ALA A 413 -83.07 49.44 -11.81
N ASP A 414 -84.39 49.31 -11.93
CA ASP A 414 -85.19 48.15 -11.52
C ASP A 414 -84.65 46.82 -12.06
N VAL A 415 -84.63 45.79 -11.21
CA VAL A 415 -84.19 44.43 -11.54
C VAL A 415 -85.37 43.61 -12.07
N VAL A 416 -85.29 43.17 -13.33
CA VAL A 416 -86.33 42.37 -13.97
C VAL A 416 -85.92 40.89 -14.04
N THR A 417 -86.66 40.03 -13.34
CA THR A 417 -86.56 38.57 -13.44
C THR A 417 -87.40 38.09 -14.63
N ASN A 418 -86.76 37.53 -15.66
CA ASN A 418 -87.43 36.84 -16.76
C ASN A 418 -87.19 35.32 -16.63
N LYS A 419 -88.24 34.50 -16.69
CA LYS A 419 -88.12 33.04 -16.56
C LYS A 419 -88.99 32.31 -17.59
N THR A 420 -88.56 31.11 -18.01
CA THR A 420 -89.33 30.19 -18.85
C THR A 420 -89.27 28.78 -18.23
N ILE A 421 -90.36 28.01 -18.34
CA ILE A 421 -90.49 26.62 -17.87
C ILE A 421 -91.16 25.73 -18.94
N CYS A 422 -91.01 24.41 -18.88
CA CYS A 422 -91.68 23.49 -19.82
C CYS A 422 -93.13 23.19 -19.37
N SER A 423 -94.03 22.85 -20.30
CA SER A 423 -95.46 22.62 -20.02
C SER A 423 -95.70 21.45 -19.05
N GLY A 424 -95.99 21.78 -17.79
CA GLY A 424 -96.18 20.81 -16.69
C GLY A 424 -95.37 21.13 -15.43
N GLU A 425 -94.44 22.09 -15.50
CA GLU A 425 -93.57 22.49 -14.38
C GLU A 425 -94.14 23.66 -13.56
N SER A 426 -93.46 24.02 -12.46
CA SER A 426 -93.74 25.22 -11.66
C SER A 426 -92.45 25.90 -11.20
N TYR A 427 -92.51 27.21 -10.96
CA TYR A 427 -91.38 28.06 -10.61
C TYR A 427 -91.67 28.90 -9.36
N THR A 428 -90.85 28.78 -8.34
CA THR A 428 -90.90 29.63 -7.14
C THR A 428 -90.06 30.89 -7.34
N TRP A 429 -90.65 32.08 -7.24
CA TRP A 429 -89.91 33.33 -7.34
C TRP A 429 -89.29 33.70 -5.98
N SER A 430 -87.98 33.87 -5.95
CA SER A 430 -87.22 34.08 -4.71
C SER A 430 -87.46 35.43 -4.05
N ALA A 431 -87.94 36.45 -4.77
CA ALA A 431 -88.19 37.78 -4.20
C ALA A 431 -89.40 37.84 -3.25
N ASN A 432 -90.34 36.89 -3.35
CA ASN A 432 -91.52 36.81 -2.48
C ASN A 432 -91.88 35.37 -2.04
N SER A 433 -91.01 34.40 -2.32
CA SER A 433 -91.18 32.97 -2.01
C SER A 433 -92.45 32.30 -2.54
N THR A 434 -93.10 32.87 -3.57
CA THR A 434 -94.39 32.38 -4.11
C THR A 434 -94.19 31.49 -5.35
N VAL A 435 -95.03 30.45 -5.50
CA VAL A 435 -94.97 29.48 -6.62
C VAL A 435 -95.91 29.88 -7.77
N TYR A 436 -95.39 29.86 -9.00
CA TYR A 436 -96.09 30.20 -10.24
C TYR A 436 -95.96 29.08 -11.27
N ASN A 437 -97.06 28.67 -11.90
CA ASN A 437 -97.11 27.57 -12.90
C ASN A 437 -97.80 27.98 -14.21
N THR A 438 -98.02 29.28 -14.41
CA THR A 438 -98.65 29.90 -15.59
C THR A 438 -97.94 31.23 -15.88
N ASN A 439 -98.06 31.74 -17.11
CA ASN A 439 -97.36 32.95 -17.53
C ASN A 439 -97.66 34.16 -16.61
N GLN A 440 -96.65 34.98 -16.35
CA GLN A 440 -96.74 36.21 -15.55
C GLN A 440 -96.11 37.37 -16.31
N SER A 441 -96.61 38.59 -16.11
CA SER A 441 -96.09 39.80 -16.76
C SER A 441 -96.07 40.98 -15.79
N ALA A 442 -94.89 41.56 -15.59
CA ALA A 442 -94.62 42.82 -14.90
C ALA A 442 -95.09 42.95 -13.43
N LEU A 443 -94.97 41.89 -12.62
CA LEU A 443 -95.30 41.93 -11.18
C LEU A 443 -94.17 42.61 -10.38
N LYS A 444 -94.42 43.73 -9.69
CA LYS A 444 -93.38 44.61 -9.07
C LYS A 444 -93.41 44.70 -7.52
N ILE A 445 -92.22 44.85 -6.90
CA ILE A 445 -91.97 45.18 -5.48
C ILE A 445 -91.03 46.41 -5.40
N VAL A 446 -91.27 47.34 -4.46
CA VAL A 446 -90.53 48.62 -4.31
C VAL A 446 -89.72 48.66 -3.00
N ASN A 447 -88.47 49.15 -3.06
CA ASN A 447 -87.55 49.20 -1.89
C ASN A 447 -86.89 50.57 -1.66
N ASP A 448 -86.69 50.91 -0.38
CA ASP A 448 -85.98 52.12 0.06
C ASP A 448 -84.45 51.94 0.16
N GLY A 449 -83.73 53.06 0.16
CA GLY A 449 -82.26 53.12 0.12
C GLY A 449 -81.67 52.88 -1.27
N CYS A 450 -80.35 52.64 -1.34
CA CYS A 450 -79.63 52.36 -2.60
C CYS A 450 -79.74 50.89 -3.05
N THR A 451 -80.94 50.33 -2.96
CA THR A 451 -81.30 49.03 -3.57
C THR A 451 -82.30 49.25 -4.71
N ALA A 452 -82.37 48.30 -5.64
CA ALA A 452 -83.25 48.37 -6.81
C ALA A 452 -84.58 47.64 -6.56
N ASP A 453 -85.66 48.21 -7.11
CA ASP A 453 -86.98 47.57 -7.16
C ASP A 453 -86.92 46.25 -7.97
N GLN A 454 -87.84 45.32 -7.72
CA GLN A 454 -87.85 43.98 -8.33
C GLN A 454 -89.11 43.74 -9.18
N ILE A 455 -88.98 43.14 -10.37
CA ILE A 455 -90.07 42.86 -11.33
C ILE A 455 -90.01 41.40 -11.82
N LEU A 456 -91.14 40.71 -12.06
CA LEU A 456 -91.19 39.34 -12.63
C LEU A 456 -91.97 39.22 -13.96
N ASN A 457 -91.41 38.48 -14.93
CA ASN A 457 -92.08 37.92 -16.11
C ASN A 457 -91.81 36.40 -16.24
N LEU A 458 -92.82 35.58 -16.57
CA LEU A 458 -92.74 34.11 -16.67
C LEU A 458 -93.44 33.57 -17.94
N THR A 459 -92.86 32.58 -18.64
CA THR A 459 -93.35 31.97 -19.90
C THR A 459 -93.32 30.42 -19.88
N VAL A 460 -94.14 29.70 -20.69
CA VAL A 460 -94.20 28.21 -20.72
C VAL A 460 -94.13 27.59 -22.16
N THR A 461 -93.36 26.51 -22.40
CA THR A 461 -93.07 25.93 -23.77
C THR A 461 -92.94 24.37 -23.91
N PRO A 462 -92.91 23.74 -25.13
CA PRO A 462 -92.83 22.27 -25.39
C PRO A 462 -91.45 21.68 -25.87
N LYS A 463 -91.30 20.33 -26.01
CA LYS A 463 -90.02 19.54 -26.20
C LYS A 463 -89.74 18.98 -27.66
N PRO A 464 -88.46 18.75 -28.11
CA PRO A 464 -88.04 18.31 -29.47
C PRO A 464 -87.58 16.81 -29.66
N SER A 465 -87.00 16.43 -30.83
CA SER A 465 -86.81 15.03 -31.37
C SER A 465 -85.36 14.52 -31.70
N ASP A 466 -85.20 13.19 -31.83
CA ASP A 466 -84.00 12.27 -31.77
C ASP A 466 -82.90 12.27 -32.89
N ILE A 467 -81.74 11.62 -32.63
CA ILE A 467 -80.45 11.58 -33.40
C ILE A 467 -79.87 10.13 -33.61
N VAL A 468 -79.07 9.83 -34.67
CA VAL A 468 -78.59 8.44 -35.07
C VAL A 468 -77.13 8.37 -35.63
N THR A 469 -76.37 7.27 -35.40
CA THR A 469 -74.94 7.02 -35.78
C THR A 469 -74.63 5.61 -36.39
N ASN A 470 -73.68 5.47 -37.35
CA ASN A 470 -73.31 4.19 -38.04
C ASN A 470 -71.77 3.94 -38.23
N LYS A 471 -71.24 2.70 -38.14
CA LYS A 471 -69.78 2.36 -38.29
C LYS A 471 -69.43 0.90 -38.74
N THR A 472 -68.18 0.59 -39.13
CA THR A 472 -67.61 -0.75 -39.46
C THR A 472 -66.13 -0.88 -39.06
N ILE A 473 -65.62 -2.07 -38.66
CA ILE A 473 -64.22 -2.39 -38.23
C ILE A 473 -63.76 -3.82 -38.65
N CYS A 474 -62.53 -4.27 -38.31
CA CYS A 474 -62.02 -5.63 -38.60
C CYS A 474 -62.00 -6.58 -37.38
N SER A 475 -61.96 -7.90 -37.63
CA SER A 475 -62.05 -8.96 -36.62
C SER A 475 -60.81 -9.02 -35.73
N GLY A 476 -60.92 -8.43 -34.54
CA GLY A 476 -59.83 -8.23 -33.57
C GLY A 476 -59.74 -6.78 -33.07
N GLU A 477 -60.45 -5.85 -33.71
CA GLU A 477 -60.52 -4.44 -33.32
C GLU A 477 -61.77 -4.15 -32.46
N SER A 478 -61.84 -2.96 -31.86
CA SER A 478 -62.97 -2.48 -31.06
C SER A 478 -63.35 -1.04 -31.41
N TYR A 479 -64.65 -0.70 -31.33
CA TYR A 479 -65.15 0.66 -31.54
C TYR A 479 -65.83 1.20 -30.27
N THR A 480 -65.49 2.43 -29.87
CA THR A 480 -66.10 3.09 -28.69
C THR A 480 -67.18 4.06 -29.16
N TRP A 481 -68.41 3.94 -28.65
CA TRP A 481 -69.48 4.90 -28.96
C TRP A 481 -69.54 6.02 -27.92
N SER A 482 -69.43 7.28 -28.37
CA SER A 482 -69.35 8.45 -27.50
C SER A 482 -70.58 8.70 -26.63
N ALA A 483 -71.77 8.25 -27.06
CA ALA A 483 -73.02 8.48 -26.33
C ALA A 483 -73.11 7.76 -24.98
N ASN A 484 -72.37 6.65 -24.81
CA ASN A 484 -72.33 5.89 -23.55
C ASN A 484 -70.91 5.42 -23.15
N SER A 485 -69.88 5.85 -23.88
CA SER A 485 -68.47 5.51 -23.64
C SER A 485 -68.16 4.00 -23.58
N THR A 486 -69.01 3.15 -24.18
CA THR A 486 -68.86 1.68 -24.13
C THR A 486 -68.12 1.16 -25.37
N PHE A 487 -67.29 0.13 -25.19
CA PHE A 487 -66.56 -0.57 -26.25
C PHE A 487 -67.40 -1.69 -26.88
N TYR A 488 -67.48 -1.71 -28.20
CA TYR A 488 -68.19 -2.72 -28.98
C TYR A 488 -67.21 -3.48 -29.90
N THR A 489 -67.16 -4.80 -29.75
CA THR A 489 -66.32 -5.75 -30.50
C THR A 489 -67.14 -6.74 -31.33
N THR A 490 -68.44 -6.51 -31.47
CA THR A 490 -69.41 -7.31 -32.22
C THR A 490 -70.38 -6.40 -32.97
N ASN A 491 -71.03 -6.91 -34.02
CA ASN A 491 -72.02 -6.14 -34.79
C ASN A 491 -73.17 -5.65 -33.90
N GLN A 492 -73.64 -4.42 -34.12
CA GLN A 492 -74.76 -3.81 -33.39
C GLN A 492 -75.78 -3.22 -34.37
N SER A 493 -77.07 -3.30 -34.05
CA SER A 493 -78.13 -2.70 -34.87
C SER A 493 -79.21 -2.04 -34.00
N ALA A 494 -79.42 -0.73 -34.22
CA ALA A 494 -80.46 0.11 -33.63
C ALA A 494 -80.48 0.19 -32.08
N LEU A 495 -79.32 0.31 -31.44
CA LEU A 495 -79.22 0.48 -29.99
C LEU A 495 -79.53 1.93 -29.58
N LYS A 496 -80.53 2.18 -28.72
CA LYS A 496 -81.07 3.52 -28.35
C LYS A 496 -80.86 3.90 -26.88
N ILE A 497 -80.65 5.20 -26.60
CA ILE A 497 -80.64 5.83 -25.27
C ILE A 497 -81.74 6.91 -25.21
N VAL A 498 -82.53 6.95 -24.12
CA VAL A 498 -83.67 7.88 -23.93
C VAL A 498 -83.34 8.91 -22.84
N ASN A 499 -83.64 10.20 -23.06
CA ASN A 499 -83.29 11.30 -22.15
C ASN A 499 -84.51 12.09 -21.63
N ASP A 500 -84.59 12.25 -20.30
CA ASP A 500 -85.59 13.09 -19.63
C ASP A 500 -85.20 14.58 -19.58
N GLY A 501 -86.20 15.47 -19.51
CA GLY A 501 -86.02 16.93 -19.67
C GLY A 501 -86.15 17.39 -21.14
N CYS A 502 -86.06 18.69 -21.41
CA CYS A 502 -86.39 19.26 -22.74
C CYS A 502 -85.27 19.09 -23.81
N THR A 503 -84.70 17.88 -23.95
CA THR A 503 -83.62 17.44 -24.88
C THR A 503 -83.94 16.09 -25.59
N ALA A 504 -83.23 15.74 -26.67
CA ALA A 504 -83.53 14.61 -27.57
C ALA A 504 -82.79 13.28 -27.26
N ASP A 505 -83.26 12.15 -27.83
CA ASP A 505 -82.68 10.79 -27.68
C ASP A 505 -81.64 10.40 -28.77
N GLU A 506 -80.82 9.35 -28.59
CA GLU A 506 -79.74 8.91 -29.52
C GLU A 506 -79.70 7.40 -29.88
N VAL A 507 -79.17 7.02 -31.08
CA VAL A 507 -79.15 5.61 -31.63
C VAL A 507 -77.83 5.19 -32.38
N LEU A 508 -77.42 3.89 -32.35
CA LEU A 508 -76.19 3.32 -33.02
C LEU A 508 -76.37 2.06 -33.92
N ASN A 509 -75.54 1.90 -34.98
CA ASN A 509 -75.27 0.64 -35.75
C ASN A 509 -73.75 0.36 -36.04
N LEU A 510 -73.27 -0.92 -36.05
CA LEU A 510 -71.84 -1.36 -36.21
C LEU A 510 -71.64 -2.74 -36.92
N THR A 511 -70.55 -2.98 -37.71
CA THR A 511 -70.26 -4.25 -38.49
C THR A 511 -68.75 -4.71 -38.55
N ILE A 512 -68.38 -6.02 -38.73
CA ILE A 512 -66.98 -6.60 -38.60
C ILE A 512 -66.56 -7.77 -39.61
N THR A 513 -65.25 -7.93 -40.02
CA THR A 513 -64.70 -8.97 -41.00
C THR A 513 -63.21 -9.55 -40.78
N PRO A 514 -62.77 -10.76 -41.30
CA PRO A 514 -61.48 -11.49 -40.97
C PRO A 514 -60.30 -11.65 -42.04
N LYS A 515 -59.13 -12.32 -41.70
CA LYS A 515 -57.77 -12.37 -42.41
C LYS A 515 -57.16 -13.80 -42.79
N PRO A 516 -56.21 -14.00 -43.79
CA PRO A 516 -55.61 -15.29 -44.31
C PRO A 516 -54.11 -15.71 -43.90
N ALA A 517 -53.48 -16.77 -44.50
CA ALA A 517 -52.25 -17.54 -44.05
C ALA A 517 -51.06 -17.87 -45.05
N ASP A 518 -49.92 -18.46 -44.58
CA ASP A 518 -48.47 -18.46 -45.07
C ASP A 518 -47.90 -19.54 -46.08
N VAL A 519 -46.63 -19.41 -46.58
CA VAL A 519 -45.95 -20.20 -47.70
C VAL A 519 -44.41 -20.57 -47.52
N ILE A 520 -43.85 -21.66 -48.13
CA ILE A 520 -42.44 -22.23 -47.90
C ILE A 520 -41.72 -22.85 -49.16
N THR A 521 -40.35 -22.93 -49.26
CA THR A 521 -39.51 -23.47 -50.41
C THR A 521 -38.16 -24.23 -50.05
N ASN A 522 -37.65 -25.24 -50.82
CA ASN A 522 -36.40 -26.06 -50.56
C ASN A 522 -35.53 -26.46 -51.83
N LYS A 523 -34.18 -26.65 -51.75
CA LYS A 523 -33.26 -27.05 -52.89
C LYS A 523 -31.86 -27.70 -52.51
N THR A 524 -31.06 -28.23 -53.48
CA THR A 524 -29.65 -28.76 -53.36
C THR A 524 -28.86 -28.64 -54.70
N ILE A 525 -27.50 -28.53 -54.68
CA ILE A 525 -26.56 -28.38 -55.84
C ILE A 525 -25.16 -29.06 -55.62
N CYS A 526 -24.20 -28.99 -56.57
CA CYS A 526 -22.82 -29.52 -56.47
C CYS A 526 -21.72 -28.43 -56.32
N SER A 527 -20.50 -28.78 -55.87
CA SER A 527 -19.41 -27.82 -55.59
C SER A 527 -18.88 -27.18 -56.88
N GLY A 528 -19.43 -26.00 -57.20
CA GLY A 528 -19.17 -25.25 -58.44
C GLY A 528 -20.42 -24.58 -59.04
N GLU A 529 -21.61 -24.87 -58.51
CA GLU A 529 -22.91 -24.37 -59.00
C GLU A 529 -23.52 -23.27 -58.09
N SER A 530 -24.68 -22.68 -58.48
CA SER A 530 -25.39 -21.65 -57.70
C SER A 530 -26.91 -21.64 -57.92
N TYR A 531 -27.70 -21.09 -56.99
CA TYR A 531 -29.18 -21.06 -57.00
C TYR A 531 -29.79 -19.73 -56.52
N THR A 532 -30.79 -19.20 -57.22
CA THR A 532 -31.47 -17.92 -56.89
C THR A 532 -32.86 -18.13 -56.29
N TRP A 533 -33.20 -17.48 -55.17
CA TRP A 533 -34.53 -17.56 -54.56
C TRP A 533 -35.45 -16.42 -55.01
N ALA A 534 -36.65 -16.76 -55.47
CA ALA A 534 -37.59 -15.80 -56.06
C ALA A 534 -38.21 -14.81 -55.07
N ALA A 535 -38.36 -15.16 -53.78
CA ALA A 535 -39.06 -14.30 -52.81
C ALA A 535 -38.26 -13.05 -52.41
N ASN A 536 -36.93 -13.06 -52.58
CA ASN A 536 -36.06 -11.89 -52.37
C ASN A 536 -35.04 -11.66 -53.50
N SER A 537 -35.20 -12.34 -54.64
CA SER A 537 -34.35 -12.27 -55.85
C SER A 537 -32.84 -12.43 -55.63
N THR A 538 -32.41 -13.07 -54.53
CA THR A 538 -30.98 -13.17 -54.15
C THR A 538 -30.39 -14.52 -54.55
N VAL A 539 -29.10 -14.54 -54.94
CA VAL A 539 -28.35 -15.73 -55.37
C VAL A 539 -27.54 -16.34 -54.22
N TYR A 540 -27.62 -17.65 -54.04
CA TYR A 540 -26.91 -18.43 -53.01
C TYR A 540 -26.12 -19.58 -53.66
N ASN A 541 -24.87 -19.74 -53.25
CA ASN A 541 -23.93 -20.79 -53.72
C ASN A 541 -23.35 -21.61 -52.55
N THR A 542 -23.96 -21.49 -51.37
CA THR A 542 -23.59 -22.15 -50.11
C THR A 542 -24.88 -22.53 -49.37
N ASN A 543 -24.79 -23.44 -48.39
CA ASN A 543 -25.97 -23.98 -47.70
C ASN A 543 -26.76 -22.88 -46.96
N GLN A 544 -28.09 -22.99 -46.93
CA GLN A 544 -28.99 -22.06 -46.22
C GLN A 544 -30.12 -22.83 -45.54
N THR A 545 -30.57 -22.41 -44.35
CA THR A 545 -31.62 -23.11 -43.59
C THR A 545 -32.56 -22.14 -42.90
N ALA A 546 -33.87 -22.27 -43.15
CA ALA A 546 -35.00 -21.61 -42.50
C ALA A 546 -35.04 -20.06 -42.52
N LEU A 547 -34.68 -19.43 -43.64
CA LEU A 547 -34.74 -17.97 -43.81
C LEU A 547 -36.20 -17.49 -44.04
N LYS A 548 -36.76 -16.59 -43.19
CA LYS A 548 -38.17 -16.11 -43.19
C LYS A 548 -38.32 -14.60 -43.43
N ILE A 549 -39.44 -14.18 -44.03
CA ILE A 549 -39.92 -12.77 -44.16
C ILE A 549 -41.35 -12.66 -43.55
N ILE A 550 -41.67 -11.57 -42.83
CA ILE A 550 -42.94 -11.32 -42.11
C ILE A 550 -43.63 -10.04 -42.62
N ASN A 551 -44.98 -10.02 -42.73
CA ASN A 551 -45.76 -8.85 -43.16
C ASN A 551 -46.89 -8.43 -42.20
N ASP A 552 -46.95 -7.12 -41.87
CA ASP A 552 -48.07 -6.50 -41.12
C ASP A 552 -49.27 -6.13 -42.02
N GLY A 553 -50.47 -6.09 -41.44
CA GLY A 553 -51.73 -5.87 -42.18
C GLY A 553 -52.35 -7.16 -42.75
N CYS A 554 -53.39 -7.07 -43.59
CA CYS A 554 -54.20 -8.23 -44.02
C CYS A 554 -53.59 -9.11 -45.14
N THR A 555 -52.32 -9.52 -45.02
CA THR A 555 -51.58 -10.44 -45.92
C THR A 555 -50.71 -11.45 -45.11
N ALA A 556 -49.93 -12.32 -45.77
CA ALA A 556 -49.26 -13.51 -45.18
C ALA A 556 -47.73 -13.66 -45.49
N ASP A 557 -47.03 -14.60 -44.84
CA ASP A 557 -45.54 -14.73 -44.75
C ASP A 557 -44.86 -15.83 -45.65
N GLN A 558 -43.50 -15.87 -45.76
CA GLN A 558 -42.69 -16.69 -46.71
C GLN A 558 -41.33 -17.29 -46.15
N ILE A 559 -40.83 -18.49 -46.56
CA ILE A 559 -39.61 -19.22 -46.01
C ILE A 559 -38.72 -20.07 -47.02
N LEU A 560 -37.37 -20.30 -46.83
CA LEU A 560 -36.37 -21.06 -47.70
C LEU A 560 -35.34 -22.08 -47.04
N ASN A 561 -34.83 -23.12 -47.78
CA ASN A 561 -33.62 -24.01 -47.47
C ASN A 561 -32.70 -24.51 -48.71
N LEU A 562 -31.36 -24.78 -48.59
CA LEU A 562 -30.32 -25.16 -49.67
C LEU A 562 -29.00 -25.97 -49.24
N ILE A 563 -28.28 -26.83 -50.07
CA ILE A 563 -27.06 -27.74 -49.76
C ILE A 563 -25.97 -28.05 -50.94
N VAL A 564 -24.64 -28.45 -50.74
CA VAL A 564 -23.45 -28.64 -51.76
C VAL A 564 -22.26 -29.76 -51.56
N THR A 565 -21.52 -30.40 -52.58
CA THR A 565 -20.39 -31.52 -52.51
C THR A 565 -19.25 -31.81 -53.69
N PRO A 566 -18.11 -32.65 -53.57
CA PRO A 566 -16.80 -32.80 -54.44
C PRO A 566 -16.10 -34.22 -54.95
N LYS A 567 -14.76 -34.37 -55.42
CA LYS A 567 -14.02 -35.50 -56.24
C LYS A 567 -12.43 -35.93 -56.02
N PRO A 568 -11.78 -37.10 -56.52
CA PRO A 568 -10.34 -37.70 -56.36
C PRO A 568 -9.29 -38.00 -57.60
N ALA A 569 -8.17 -38.86 -57.51
CA ALA A 569 -6.84 -38.95 -58.37
C ALA A 569 -5.98 -40.32 -58.72
N ASP A 570 -4.78 -40.28 -59.46
CA ASP A 570 -3.98 -41.25 -60.43
C ASP A 570 -2.78 -42.30 -60.05
N VAL A 571 -2.16 -43.12 -61.01
CA VAL A 571 -1.14 -44.30 -60.88
C VAL A 571 0.06 -44.48 -61.96
N VAL A 572 1.23 -45.21 -61.73
CA VAL A 572 2.51 -45.31 -62.61
C VAL A 572 3.42 -46.65 -62.59
N THR A 573 4.30 -46.99 -63.60
CA THR A 573 5.23 -48.21 -63.76
C THR A 573 6.66 -48.04 -64.47
N ASN A 574 7.75 -48.85 -64.21
CA ASN A 574 9.17 -48.73 -64.77
C ASN A 574 9.99 -50.06 -65.11
N LYS A 575 10.98 -50.11 -66.06
CA LYS A 575 11.88 -51.30 -66.42
C LYS A 575 13.25 -51.01 -67.16
N THR A 576 14.16 -52.02 -67.38
CA THR A 576 15.48 -51.95 -68.15
C THR A 576 15.90 -53.30 -68.80
N ILE A 577 16.67 -53.33 -69.92
CA ILE A 577 17.21 -54.52 -70.68
C ILE A 577 18.62 -54.28 -71.33
N CYS A 578 19.24 -55.27 -72.03
CA CYS A 578 20.54 -55.10 -72.74
C CYS A 578 20.42 -54.92 -74.27
N SER A 579 21.48 -54.42 -74.92
CA SER A 579 21.53 -54.14 -76.38
C SER A 579 21.40 -55.42 -77.23
N GLY A 580 20.16 -55.82 -77.52
CA GLY A 580 19.78 -57.03 -78.25
C GLY A 580 18.46 -57.68 -77.80
N GLU A 581 17.83 -57.19 -76.73
CA GLU A 581 16.66 -57.80 -76.08
C GLU A 581 15.35 -56.98 -76.25
N SER A 582 14.21 -57.44 -75.70
CA SER A 582 12.90 -56.73 -75.74
C SER A 582 11.99 -56.98 -74.52
N TYR A 583 10.98 -56.12 -74.27
CA TYR A 583 10.09 -56.13 -73.09
C TYR A 583 8.64 -55.70 -73.40
N THR A 584 7.63 -56.30 -72.76
CA THR A 584 6.19 -56.04 -73.01
C THR A 584 5.48 -55.37 -71.81
N TRP A 585 4.68 -54.30 -72.02
CA TRP A 585 3.92 -53.64 -70.95
C TRP A 585 2.47 -54.13 -70.84
N ALA A 586 2.00 -54.37 -69.60
CA ALA A 586 0.71 -54.99 -69.33
C ALA A 586 -0.51 -54.05 -69.48
N ALA A 587 -0.36 -52.72 -69.39
CA ALA A 587 -1.51 -51.81 -69.45
C ALA A 587 -2.04 -51.57 -70.89
N ASN A 588 -1.25 -51.89 -71.91
CA ASN A 588 -1.62 -51.79 -73.33
C ASN A 588 -1.16 -53.01 -74.17
N SER A 589 -0.62 -54.06 -73.54
CA SER A 589 -0.13 -55.29 -74.15
C SER A 589 0.92 -55.12 -75.28
N THR A 590 1.67 -54.02 -75.30
CA THR A 590 2.61 -53.68 -76.41
C THR A 590 4.07 -54.01 -76.07
N VAL A 591 4.86 -54.46 -77.07
CA VAL A 591 6.28 -54.83 -76.94
C VAL A 591 7.20 -53.67 -77.35
N TYR A 592 8.25 -53.42 -76.55
CA TYR A 592 9.24 -52.36 -76.71
C TYR A 592 10.66 -52.94 -76.65
N ASN A 593 11.54 -52.53 -77.57
CA ASN A 593 12.94 -52.97 -77.68
C ASN A 593 13.94 -51.78 -77.67
N SER A 594 13.49 -50.64 -77.16
CA SER A 594 14.22 -49.38 -77.06
C SER A 594 13.66 -48.55 -75.90
N ASN A 595 14.39 -47.54 -75.43
CA ASN A 595 14.01 -46.74 -74.27
C ASN A 595 12.62 -46.10 -74.43
N GLN A 596 11.82 -46.05 -73.37
CA GLN A 596 10.50 -45.40 -73.32
C GLN A 596 10.41 -44.52 -72.07
N THR A 597 9.76 -43.35 -72.16
CA THR A 597 9.60 -42.46 -71.00
C THR A 597 8.24 -41.76 -71.05
N GLY A 598 7.40 -41.95 -70.02
CA GLY A 598 6.24 -41.11 -69.71
C GLY A 598 4.92 -41.41 -70.45
N LEU A 599 4.68 -42.64 -70.91
CA LEU A 599 3.48 -42.97 -71.71
C LEU A 599 2.21 -43.09 -70.83
N LYS A 600 1.19 -42.21 -71.00
CA LYS A 600 -0.04 -42.09 -70.17
C LYS A 600 -1.35 -42.49 -70.89
N ILE A 601 -2.37 -42.95 -70.14
CA ILE A 601 -3.77 -43.16 -70.55
C ILE A 601 -4.71 -42.37 -69.59
N VAL A 602 -5.79 -41.74 -70.09
CA VAL A 602 -6.69 -40.80 -69.34
C VAL A 602 -8.17 -41.23 -69.40
N ASN A 603 -8.95 -41.02 -68.33
CA ASN A 603 -10.41 -41.30 -68.24
C ASN A 603 -11.27 -40.11 -67.74
N ASP A 604 -12.46 -39.93 -68.32
CA ASP A 604 -13.46 -38.93 -67.87
C ASP A 604 -14.47 -39.50 -66.85
N GLY A 605 -14.97 -38.65 -65.95
CA GLY A 605 -15.88 -39.03 -64.85
C GLY A 605 -15.20 -39.05 -63.48
N CYS A 606 -15.84 -39.60 -62.45
CA CYS A 606 -15.32 -39.59 -61.06
C CYS A 606 -14.34 -40.75 -60.75
N THR A 607 -13.36 -40.99 -61.63
CA THR A 607 -12.28 -42.01 -61.54
C THR A 607 -10.94 -41.45 -62.08
N ALA A 608 -9.86 -42.26 -62.21
CA ALA A 608 -8.45 -41.79 -62.37
C ALA A 608 -7.53 -42.59 -63.35
N ASP A 609 -6.29 -42.10 -63.62
CA ASP A 609 -5.42 -42.42 -64.79
C ASP A 609 -4.11 -43.26 -64.53
N GLN A 610 -3.31 -43.66 -65.57
CA GLN A 610 -2.15 -44.63 -65.53
C GLN A 610 -0.89 -44.31 -66.46
N ILE A 611 0.40 -44.69 -66.12
CA ILE A 611 1.70 -44.29 -66.84
C ILE A 611 2.90 -45.36 -66.89
N LEU A 612 3.87 -45.35 -67.88
CA LEU A 612 5.11 -46.24 -68.05
C LEU A 612 6.53 -45.61 -68.36
N ASN A 613 7.67 -46.24 -67.98
CA ASN A 613 9.09 -46.04 -68.48
C ASN A 613 10.01 -47.33 -68.74
N LEU A 614 11.05 -47.31 -69.64
CA LEU A 614 12.01 -48.42 -70.05
C LEU A 614 13.44 -47.96 -70.54
N THR A 615 14.56 -48.75 -70.42
CA THR A 615 16.00 -48.38 -70.82
C THR A 615 16.96 -49.53 -71.34
N VAL A 616 18.07 -49.26 -72.11
CA VAL A 616 19.04 -50.25 -72.75
C VAL A 616 20.59 -49.87 -72.77
N THR A 617 21.59 -50.81 -72.68
CA THR A 617 23.09 -50.55 -72.58
C THR A 617 24.16 -51.52 -73.25
N PRO A 618 25.49 -51.15 -73.42
CA PRO A 618 26.61 -51.93 -74.04
C PRO A 618 27.86 -52.38 -73.16
N LYS A 619 28.95 -52.95 -73.76
CA LYS A 619 30.07 -53.79 -73.18
C LYS A 619 31.31 -53.05 -72.53
N PRO A 620 32.07 -53.63 -71.54
CA PRO A 620 33.08 -52.94 -70.67
C PRO A 620 34.61 -53.13 -70.98
N SER A 621 35.47 -52.49 -70.16
CA SER A 621 36.96 -52.27 -70.30
C SER A 621 37.87 -52.95 -69.24
N ASP A 622 39.21 -52.97 -69.47
CA ASP A 622 40.31 -53.51 -68.63
C ASP A 622 40.17 -53.32 -67.09
N VAL A 623 40.63 -54.32 -66.32
CA VAL A 623 40.64 -54.37 -64.85
C VAL A 623 42.05 -54.22 -64.28
N VAL A 624 42.27 -53.20 -63.45
CA VAL A 624 43.55 -52.96 -62.76
C VAL A 624 43.41 -53.29 -61.26
N THR A 625 44.17 -54.29 -60.81
CA THR A 625 44.37 -54.62 -59.40
C THR A 625 45.48 -53.74 -58.83
N ASN A 626 45.13 -52.71 -58.06
CA ASN A 626 46.09 -51.98 -57.21
C ASN A 626 45.98 -52.51 -55.78
N LYS A 627 47.10 -52.90 -55.16
CA LYS A 627 47.13 -53.40 -53.79
C LYS A 627 48.27 -52.77 -52.99
N THR A 628 48.06 -52.58 -51.70
CA THR A 628 49.10 -52.21 -50.74
C THR A 628 49.08 -53.22 -49.59
N ILE A 629 50.26 -53.56 -49.06
CA ILE A 629 50.46 -54.44 -47.90
C ILE A 629 51.49 -53.83 -46.94
N CYS A 630 51.59 -54.35 -45.73
CA CYS A 630 52.49 -53.83 -44.71
C CYS A 630 53.84 -54.56 -44.71
N SER A 631 54.88 -53.92 -44.17
CA SER A 631 56.17 -54.59 -43.96
C SER A 631 55.98 -55.80 -43.02
N GLY A 632 56.13 -57.01 -43.58
CA GLY A 632 55.89 -58.29 -42.90
C GLY A 632 54.74 -59.13 -43.47
N GLU A 633 53.90 -58.57 -44.34
CA GLU A 633 52.75 -59.28 -44.96
C GLU A 633 53.08 -59.85 -46.35
N THR A 634 52.17 -60.69 -46.87
CA THR A 634 52.23 -61.26 -48.23
C THR A 634 50.88 -61.13 -48.95
N TYR A 635 50.90 -60.95 -50.27
CA TYR A 635 49.71 -60.83 -51.11
C TYR A 635 49.70 -61.86 -52.24
N THR A 636 48.71 -62.76 -52.25
CA THR A 636 48.46 -63.65 -53.37
C THR A 636 47.58 -62.97 -54.41
N TRP A 637 48.10 -62.77 -55.63
CA TRP A 637 47.29 -62.18 -56.71
C TRP A 637 46.39 -63.25 -57.33
N SER A 638 45.08 -63.06 -57.25
CA SER A 638 44.08 -64.03 -57.69
C SER A 638 44.06 -64.31 -59.20
N ALA A 639 44.62 -63.42 -60.03
CA ALA A 639 44.64 -63.62 -61.48
C ALA A 639 45.69 -64.66 -61.96
N ASN A 640 46.71 -64.95 -61.14
CA ASN A 640 47.74 -65.97 -61.45
C ASN A 640 48.11 -66.87 -60.25
N SER A 641 47.39 -66.76 -59.13
CA SER A 641 47.61 -67.49 -57.87
C SER A 641 49.03 -67.38 -57.29
N THR A 642 49.80 -66.37 -57.66
CA THR A 642 51.20 -66.20 -57.23
C THR A 642 51.29 -65.27 -56.02
N VAL A 643 52.18 -65.58 -55.07
CA VAL A 643 52.40 -64.82 -53.83
C VAL A 643 53.49 -63.77 -54.03
N TYR A 644 53.21 -62.53 -53.64
CA TYR A 644 54.11 -61.37 -53.73
C TYR A 644 54.28 -60.73 -52.35
N ASN A 645 55.51 -60.35 -51.99
CA ASN A 645 55.86 -59.72 -50.71
C ASN A 645 56.76 -58.47 -50.88
N THR A 646 56.87 -57.98 -52.12
CA THR A 646 57.67 -56.83 -52.54
C THR A 646 56.95 -56.10 -53.68
N ASN A 647 57.26 -54.81 -53.88
CA ASN A 647 56.53 -53.96 -54.82
C ASN A 647 56.48 -54.55 -56.25
N GLN A 648 55.32 -54.46 -56.90
CA GLN A 648 55.10 -54.86 -58.30
C GLN A 648 54.51 -53.67 -59.07
N THR A 649 54.88 -53.49 -60.34
CA THR A 649 54.34 -52.40 -61.17
C THR A 649 54.06 -52.90 -62.58
N GLY A 650 52.80 -52.83 -63.03
CA GLY A 650 52.41 -53.02 -64.42
C GLY A 650 52.33 -54.47 -64.95
N LEU A 651 52.17 -55.48 -64.09
CA LEU A 651 52.15 -56.89 -64.54
C LEU A 651 50.80 -57.25 -65.19
N LYS A 652 50.75 -57.51 -66.51
CA LYS A 652 49.50 -57.70 -67.30
C LYS A 652 49.26 -59.15 -67.77
N ILE A 653 47.99 -59.56 -67.82
CA ILE A 653 47.43 -60.76 -68.47
C ILE A 653 46.33 -60.32 -69.45
N VAL A 654 46.29 -60.92 -70.65
CA VAL A 654 45.34 -60.59 -71.74
C VAL A 654 44.34 -61.73 -71.96
N ASN A 655 43.06 -61.43 -72.17
CA ASN A 655 41.98 -62.42 -72.37
C ASN A 655 41.03 -62.05 -73.52
N ASP A 656 40.78 -63.00 -74.44
CA ASP A 656 39.79 -62.82 -75.52
C ASP A 656 38.36 -63.17 -75.06
N GLY A 657 37.39 -62.29 -75.32
CA GLY A 657 35.96 -62.57 -75.10
C GLY A 657 35.16 -61.38 -74.57
N CYS A 658 34.02 -61.66 -73.91
CA CYS A 658 33.23 -60.67 -73.17
C CYS A 658 33.68 -60.52 -71.70
N THR A 659 34.99 -60.48 -71.52
CA THR A 659 35.71 -60.34 -70.24
C THR A 659 36.86 -59.35 -70.45
N ALA A 660 37.28 -58.68 -69.38
CA ALA A 660 38.30 -57.64 -69.44
C ALA A 660 39.69 -58.17 -69.04
N ASP A 661 40.75 -57.58 -69.63
CA ASP A 661 42.15 -57.85 -69.28
C ASP A 661 42.47 -57.53 -67.81
N GLN A 662 43.57 -58.09 -67.27
CA GLN A 662 43.96 -57.95 -65.86
C GLN A 662 45.37 -57.37 -65.69
N ILE A 663 45.56 -56.37 -64.81
CA ILE A 663 46.87 -55.74 -64.51
C ILE A 663 47.10 -55.71 -62.99
N LEU A 664 48.34 -55.90 -62.49
CA LEU A 664 48.72 -55.75 -61.07
C LEU A 664 49.73 -54.62 -60.81
N ASN A 665 49.45 -53.81 -59.80
CA ASN A 665 50.41 -52.97 -59.07
C ASN A 665 50.33 -53.30 -57.56
N LEU A 666 51.48 -53.51 -56.90
CA LEU A 666 51.60 -53.82 -55.46
C LEU A 666 52.61 -52.89 -54.79
N THR A 667 52.29 -52.37 -53.60
CA THR A 667 53.16 -51.48 -52.80
C THR A 667 53.28 -51.96 -51.35
N VAL A 668 54.44 -51.84 -50.71
CA VAL A 668 54.69 -52.23 -49.31
C VAL A 668 55.01 -51.00 -48.43
N THR A 669 54.35 -50.83 -47.28
CA THR A 669 54.47 -49.63 -46.42
C THR A 669 54.66 -49.93 -44.90
N PRO A 670 55.18 -48.98 -44.09
CA PRO A 670 55.28 -49.12 -42.62
C PRO A 670 53.94 -48.93 -41.89
N LYS A 671 53.80 -49.47 -40.66
CA LYS A 671 52.58 -49.33 -39.82
C LYS A 671 52.49 -47.90 -39.18
N PRO A 672 51.31 -47.24 -39.17
CA PRO A 672 51.13 -45.92 -38.54
C PRO A 672 51.10 -45.92 -37.00
N SER A 673 51.25 -44.73 -36.41
CA SER A 673 51.18 -44.47 -34.95
C SER A 673 49.76 -44.44 -34.39
N ASP A 674 49.60 -44.84 -33.12
CA ASP A 674 48.34 -44.89 -32.37
C ASP A 674 47.48 -43.61 -32.45
N VAL A 675 46.15 -43.79 -32.50
CA VAL A 675 45.14 -42.73 -32.51
C VAL A 675 44.47 -42.65 -31.14
N VAL A 676 44.52 -41.48 -30.50
CA VAL A 676 43.95 -41.24 -29.15
C VAL A 676 42.63 -40.47 -29.26
N THR A 677 41.55 -41.09 -28.78
CA THR A 677 40.23 -40.49 -28.60
C THR A 677 40.09 -40.00 -27.16
N ASN A 678 40.08 -38.69 -26.95
CA ASN A 678 39.71 -38.08 -25.66
C ASN A 678 38.26 -37.58 -25.74
N LYS A 679 37.40 -37.99 -24.81
CA LYS A 679 35.99 -37.60 -24.76
C LYS A 679 35.53 -37.33 -23.33
N THR A 680 34.68 -36.31 -23.18
CA THR A 680 33.92 -36.07 -21.95
C THR A 680 32.43 -36.19 -22.27
N ILE A 681 31.66 -36.80 -21.36
CA ILE A 681 30.19 -36.90 -21.40
C ILE A 681 29.60 -36.58 -20.02
N CYS A 682 28.29 -36.41 -19.95
CA CYS A 682 27.58 -36.13 -18.71
C CYS A 682 27.14 -37.42 -17.99
N SER A 683 26.95 -37.34 -16.67
CA SER A 683 26.43 -38.48 -15.89
C SER A 683 25.06 -38.94 -16.39
N GLY A 684 24.93 -40.22 -16.75
CA GLY A 684 23.72 -40.80 -17.34
C GLY A 684 23.70 -40.81 -18.87
N GLU A 685 24.58 -40.06 -19.54
CA GLU A 685 24.83 -40.24 -20.96
C GLU A 685 25.65 -41.51 -21.21
N SER A 686 25.71 -41.91 -22.49
CA SER A 686 26.56 -43.01 -22.93
C SER A 686 27.34 -42.61 -24.18
N TYR A 687 28.58 -43.09 -24.29
CA TYR A 687 29.44 -42.84 -25.43
C TYR A 687 29.69 -44.14 -26.20
N THR A 688 29.11 -44.24 -27.39
CA THR A 688 29.47 -45.30 -28.35
C THR A 688 30.81 -44.96 -28.98
N TRP A 689 31.87 -45.71 -28.65
CA TRP A 689 33.17 -45.49 -29.25
C TRP A 689 33.23 -46.13 -30.64
N SER A 690 33.48 -45.31 -31.67
CA SER A 690 33.46 -45.74 -33.07
C SER A 690 34.51 -46.80 -33.42
N ALA A 691 35.55 -46.99 -32.59
CA ALA A 691 36.61 -47.97 -32.84
C ALA A 691 36.19 -49.43 -32.55
N ASN A 692 35.18 -49.67 -31.71
CA ASN A 692 34.65 -51.02 -31.46
C ASN A 692 33.11 -51.09 -31.33
N SER A 693 32.41 -50.00 -31.67
CA SER A 693 30.94 -49.88 -31.55
C SER A 693 30.38 -50.18 -30.17
N THR A 694 31.21 -50.18 -29.12
CA THR A 694 30.81 -50.49 -27.75
C THR A 694 30.36 -49.22 -27.03
N VAL A 695 29.29 -49.35 -26.24
CA VAL A 695 28.68 -48.26 -25.48
C VAL A 695 29.32 -48.20 -24.10
N TYR A 696 29.93 -47.07 -23.77
CA TYR A 696 30.55 -46.82 -22.47
C TYR A 696 29.73 -45.84 -21.64
N ASN A 697 29.50 -46.20 -20.37
CA ASN A 697 28.73 -45.44 -19.38
C ASN A 697 29.51 -45.28 -18.05
N SER A 698 30.82 -45.52 -18.08
CA SER A 698 31.76 -45.36 -16.95
C SER A 698 33.09 -44.83 -17.47
N ASN A 699 33.86 -44.16 -16.60
CA ASN A 699 35.17 -43.60 -16.94
C ASN A 699 36.12 -44.65 -17.55
N GLN A 700 36.79 -44.31 -18.63
CA GLN A 700 37.83 -45.14 -19.27
C GLN A 700 39.14 -44.36 -19.32
N THR A 701 40.25 -45.00 -18.95
CA THR A 701 41.57 -44.38 -18.98
C THR A 701 42.54 -45.31 -19.71
N GLY A 702 43.00 -44.91 -20.90
CA GLY A 702 43.96 -45.67 -21.69
C GLY A 702 43.41 -46.97 -22.30
N LEU A 703 42.10 -47.10 -22.50
CA LEU A 703 41.50 -48.33 -23.04
C LEU A 703 41.93 -48.53 -24.51
N LYS A 704 42.79 -49.51 -24.76
CA LYS A 704 43.45 -49.71 -26.06
C LYS A 704 42.86 -50.89 -26.86
N ILE A 705 42.58 -50.65 -28.14
CA ILE A 705 42.37 -51.67 -29.17
C ILE A 705 43.64 -51.75 -30.00
N VAL A 706 44.23 -52.95 -30.07
CA VAL A 706 45.35 -53.26 -30.96
C VAL A 706 44.76 -53.72 -32.30
N ASN A 707 45.19 -53.12 -33.40
CA ASN A 707 44.72 -53.47 -34.74
C ASN A 707 45.82 -54.17 -35.54
N ASP A 708 45.45 -55.23 -36.28
CA ASP A 708 46.36 -55.89 -37.21
C ASP A 708 46.47 -55.10 -38.54
N GLY A 709 47.55 -55.34 -39.28
CA GLY A 709 47.86 -54.67 -40.55
C GLY A 709 48.25 -53.19 -40.42
N CYS A 710 48.03 -52.41 -41.48
CA CYS A 710 48.47 -51.00 -41.61
C CYS A 710 47.53 -50.00 -40.91
N THR A 711 46.75 -50.47 -39.95
CA THR A 711 45.79 -49.66 -39.20
C THR A 711 46.44 -49.21 -37.90
N ALA A 712 46.34 -47.93 -37.55
CA ALA A 712 46.77 -47.46 -36.23
C ALA A 712 45.98 -48.16 -35.11
N ASP A 713 46.65 -48.47 -34.01
CA ASP A 713 45.95 -48.88 -32.79
C ASP A 713 45.12 -47.70 -32.24
N GLN A 714 44.07 -47.98 -31.49
CA GLN A 714 43.11 -46.96 -31.01
C GLN A 714 43.10 -46.93 -29.47
N ILE A 715 43.13 -45.74 -28.86
CA ILE A 715 43.11 -45.55 -27.40
C ILE A 715 41.94 -44.64 -27.01
N LEU A 716 41.15 -45.02 -26.00
CA LEU A 716 40.06 -44.23 -25.43
C LEU A 716 40.39 -43.71 -24.03
N ASN A 717 40.25 -42.39 -23.86
CA ASN A 717 40.12 -41.72 -22.57
C ASN A 717 38.72 -41.10 -22.49
N LEU A 718 37.84 -41.65 -21.65
CA LEU A 718 36.47 -41.19 -21.44
C LEU A 718 36.30 -40.69 -20.00
N THR A 719 35.89 -39.44 -19.83
CA THR A 719 35.59 -38.83 -18.53
C THR A 719 34.09 -38.52 -18.43
N ILE A 720 33.47 -38.90 -17.32
CA ILE A 720 32.07 -38.61 -17.01
C ILE A 720 31.99 -37.48 -15.99
N ASN A 721 31.27 -36.43 -16.33
CA ASN A 721 31.10 -35.24 -15.52
C ASN A 721 29.81 -35.34 -14.68
N THR A 722 29.95 -35.32 -13.36
CA THR A 722 28.85 -35.33 -12.38
C THR A 722 28.69 -33.95 -11.76
N ILE A 723 27.46 -33.43 -11.69
CA ILE A 723 27.15 -32.16 -11.03
C ILE A 723 26.28 -32.43 -9.79
N ALA A 724 26.64 -31.81 -8.67
CA ALA A 724 25.79 -31.77 -7.49
C ALA A 724 24.46 -31.03 -7.79
N LYS A 725 23.37 -31.45 -7.16
CA LYS A 725 22.11 -30.68 -7.21
C LYS A 725 22.25 -29.35 -6.46
N PRO A 726 21.55 -28.28 -6.87
CA PRO A 726 21.50 -27.04 -6.11
C PRO A 726 20.96 -27.29 -4.70
N THR A 727 21.64 -26.71 -3.70
CA THR A 727 21.21 -26.72 -2.31
C THR A 727 20.31 -25.51 -2.05
N VAL A 728 19.10 -25.75 -1.54
CA VAL A 728 18.18 -24.70 -1.10
C VAL A 728 18.68 -24.15 0.23
N SER A 729 18.93 -22.84 0.28
CA SER A 729 19.35 -22.09 1.47
C SER A 729 18.13 -21.43 2.12
N VAL A 730 18.27 -20.21 2.65
CA VAL A 730 17.16 -19.43 3.23
C VAL A 730 16.10 -19.10 2.17
N ILE A 731 14.84 -19.39 2.50
CA ILE A 731 13.66 -18.94 1.73
C ILE A 731 13.10 -17.70 2.43
N ASN A 732 13.23 -16.54 1.79
CA ASN A 732 12.59 -15.31 2.22
C ASN A 732 11.16 -15.27 1.68
N GLN A 733 10.21 -15.63 2.54
CA GLN A 733 8.77 -15.59 2.24
C GLN A 733 8.28 -14.15 2.01
N LEU A 734 7.07 -14.03 1.45
CA LEU A 734 6.43 -12.77 1.11
C LEU A 734 6.08 -11.96 2.36
N THR A 735 5.89 -10.65 2.18
CA THR A 735 5.40 -9.75 3.22
C THR A 735 4.42 -8.75 2.62
N CYS A 736 3.70 -7.99 3.44
CA CYS A 736 2.79 -6.95 2.95
C CYS A 736 3.49 -5.78 2.22
N ALA A 737 4.83 -5.74 2.23
CA ALA A 737 5.65 -4.84 1.42
C ALA A 737 6.23 -5.49 0.14
N SER A 738 6.25 -6.82 0.03
CA SER A 738 6.79 -7.56 -1.13
C SER A 738 5.84 -8.66 -1.58
N SER A 739 5.23 -8.48 -2.75
CA SER A 739 4.30 -9.44 -3.38
C SER A 739 4.98 -10.66 -4.01
N THR A 740 6.30 -10.84 -3.83
CA THR A 740 7.03 -12.04 -4.26
C THR A 740 8.04 -12.49 -3.20
N ALA A 741 8.29 -13.79 -3.16
CA ALA A 741 9.32 -14.40 -2.35
C ALA A 741 10.66 -14.49 -3.10
N SER A 742 11.73 -14.79 -2.37
CA SER A 742 13.05 -15.11 -2.92
C SER A 742 13.71 -16.27 -2.20
N VAL A 743 14.63 -16.95 -2.87
CA VAL A 743 15.40 -18.08 -2.32
C VAL A 743 16.84 -18.00 -2.79
N GLU A 744 17.78 -18.26 -1.89
CA GLU A 744 19.17 -18.46 -2.26
C GLU A 744 19.42 -19.93 -2.61
N LEU A 745 20.05 -20.17 -3.75
CA LEU A 745 20.55 -21.47 -4.19
C LEU A 745 22.07 -21.48 -4.06
N SER A 746 22.61 -22.53 -3.46
CA SER A 746 24.05 -22.71 -3.21
C SER A 746 24.56 -24.07 -3.73
N GLY A 747 25.88 -24.26 -3.72
CA GLY A 747 26.51 -25.48 -4.23
C GLY A 747 26.55 -25.54 -5.77
N LEU A 748 26.50 -24.38 -6.43
CA LEU A 748 26.51 -24.28 -7.89
C LEU A 748 27.92 -24.59 -8.45
N PRO A 749 28.03 -25.22 -9.64
CA PRO A 749 29.32 -25.65 -10.19
C PRO A 749 30.24 -24.47 -10.54
N THR A 750 31.55 -24.71 -10.53
CA THR A 750 32.55 -23.71 -10.93
C THR A 750 32.52 -23.43 -12.43
N GLY A 751 32.70 -22.16 -12.82
CA GLY A 751 32.60 -21.72 -14.21
C GLY A 751 31.18 -21.25 -14.55
N THR A 752 30.88 -21.02 -15.83
CA THR A 752 29.54 -20.59 -16.23
C THR A 752 28.52 -21.73 -16.11
N TRP A 753 27.33 -21.39 -15.65
CA TRP A 753 26.20 -22.29 -15.49
C TRP A 753 24.88 -21.59 -15.78
N THR A 754 23.81 -22.37 -15.94
CA THR A 754 22.45 -21.92 -16.23
C THR A 754 21.45 -22.72 -15.37
N ILE A 755 20.62 -22.02 -14.59
CA ILE A 755 19.58 -22.62 -13.75
C ILE A 755 18.28 -22.76 -14.54
N ASN A 756 17.62 -23.92 -14.37
CA ASN A 756 16.40 -24.32 -15.07
C ASN A 756 15.35 -24.82 -14.06
N PRO A 757 14.07 -24.39 -14.15
CA PRO A 757 13.51 -23.47 -15.14
C PRO A 757 13.98 -22.01 -14.94
N GLY A 758 13.81 -21.19 -15.98
CA GLY A 758 14.13 -19.75 -15.96
C GLY A 758 15.34 -19.33 -16.81
N ASN A 759 16.19 -20.27 -17.23
CA ASN A 759 17.38 -20.02 -18.06
C ASN A 759 18.32 -18.96 -17.44
N ILE A 760 18.46 -18.98 -16.11
CA ILE A 760 19.18 -17.96 -15.32
C ILE A 760 20.67 -18.30 -15.31
N SER A 761 21.46 -17.53 -16.04
CA SER A 761 22.91 -17.77 -16.16
C SER A 761 23.72 -17.06 -15.08
N GLY A 762 24.80 -17.69 -14.63
CA GLY A 762 25.74 -17.13 -13.67
C GLY A 762 27.09 -17.86 -13.67
N ASN A 763 27.99 -17.46 -12.77
CA ASN A 763 29.33 -18.03 -12.64
C ASN A 763 29.86 -18.09 -11.18
N THR A 764 28.98 -17.79 -10.22
CA THR A 764 29.23 -17.80 -8.77
C THR A 764 28.83 -19.13 -8.14
N THR A 765 29.29 -19.42 -6.92
CA THR A 765 28.92 -20.65 -6.18
C THR A 765 27.51 -20.59 -5.56
N THR A 766 26.91 -19.40 -5.51
CA THR A 766 25.54 -19.14 -5.04
C THR A 766 24.83 -18.15 -5.97
N THR A 767 23.50 -18.13 -5.95
CA THR A 767 22.68 -17.07 -6.55
C THR A 767 21.32 -16.97 -5.87
N THR A 768 20.66 -15.81 -5.96
CA THR A 768 19.31 -15.59 -5.42
C THR A 768 18.29 -15.56 -6.55
N ILE A 769 17.29 -16.44 -6.47
CA ILE A 769 16.13 -16.42 -7.35
C ILE A 769 15.04 -15.62 -6.66
N SER A 770 14.60 -14.53 -7.31
CA SER A 770 13.56 -13.63 -6.83
C SER A 770 12.33 -13.67 -7.75
N GLY A 771 11.20 -13.11 -7.30
CA GLY A 771 9.98 -13.09 -8.10
C GLY A 771 9.13 -14.35 -7.97
N LEU A 772 9.35 -15.16 -6.93
CA LEU A 772 8.59 -16.38 -6.70
C LEU A 772 7.17 -16.05 -6.22
N LEU A 773 6.17 -16.65 -6.85
CA LEU A 773 4.76 -16.39 -6.57
C LEU A 773 4.24 -17.26 -5.41
N PRO A 774 3.32 -16.75 -4.59
CA PRO A 774 2.72 -17.50 -3.49
C PRO A 774 1.85 -18.66 -3.96
N GLY A 775 1.65 -19.65 -3.08
CA GLY A 775 0.85 -20.84 -3.35
C GLY A 775 1.51 -21.85 -4.31
N ASN A 776 2.78 -21.65 -4.64
CA ASN A 776 3.52 -22.47 -5.60
C ASN A 776 4.72 -23.18 -4.93
N THR A 777 5.05 -24.36 -5.45
CA THR A 777 6.29 -25.07 -5.12
C THR A 777 7.25 -24.97 -6.29
N TYR A 778 8.45 -24.45 -6.05
CA TYR A 778 9.51 -24.36 -7.04
C TYR A 778 10.59 -25.39 -6.75
N ASN A 779 11.25 -25.87 -7.80
CA ASN A 779 12.49 -26.63 -7.68
C ASN A 779 13.33 -26.41 -8.94
N TYR A 780 14.65 -26.58 -8.80
CA TYR A 780 15.62 -26.13 -9.79
C TYR A 780 16.69 -27.18 -10.09
N THR A 781 17.12 -27.22 -11.34
CA THR A 781 18.32 -27.92 -11.80
C THR A 781 19.34 -26.89 -12.28
N VAL A 782 20.62 -27.25 -12.30
CA VAL A 782 21.69 -26.41 -12.85
C VAL A 782 22.42 -27.15 -13.97
N THR A 783 22.61 -26.47 -15.10
CA THR A 783 23.38 -26.94 -16.25
C THR A 783 24.72 -26.21 -16.28
N ASN A 784 25.84 -26.91 -16.42
CA ASN A 784 27.16 -26.26 -16.51
C ASN A 784 27.56 -25.91 -17.95
N SER A 785 28.70 -25.24 -18.10
CA SER A 785 29.32 -24.85 -19.38
C SER A 785 29.59 -26.00 -20.36
N LEU A 786 29.56 -27.26 -19.90
CA LEU A 786 29.73 -28.46 -20.71
C LEU A 786 28.39 -29.08 -21.15
N GLY A 787 27.26 -28.46 -20.81
CA GLY A 787 25.90 -28.92 -21.15
C GLY A 787 25.35 -29.99 -20.20
N CYS A 788 26.09 -30.40 -19.18
CA CYS A 788 25.64 -31.39 -18.21
C CYS A 788 24.65 -30.76 -17.24
N GLN A 789 23.54 -31.46 -16.94
CA GLN A 789 22.49 -31.02 -16.01
C GLN A 789 22.56 -31.79 -14.68
N SER A 790 22.30 -31.11 -13.57
CA SER A 790 22.21 -31.71 -12.24
C SER A 790 20.89 -32.44 -12.02
N LEU A 791 20.82 -33.24 -10.94
CA LEU A 791 19.52 -33.58 -10.33
C LEU A 791 18.83 -32.32 -9.77
N THR A 792 17.52 -32.42 -9.56
CA THR A 792 16.69 -31.35 -9.00
C THR A 792 17.03 -31.04 -7.54
N SER A 793 16.92 -29.77 -7.15
CA SER A 793 17.01 -29.27 -5.78
C SER A 793 15.95 -29.90 -4.84
N GLY A 794 16.00 -29.53 -3.55
CA GLY A 794 14.82 -29.69 -2.69
C GLY A 794 13.68 -28.76 -3.13
N ASP A 795 12.47 -29.03 -2.64
CA ASP A 795 11.29 -28.22 -2.90
C ASP A 795 11.33 -26.90 -2.13
N ILE A 796 10.96 -25.82 -2.82
CA ILE A 796 10.92 -24.45 -2.33
C ILE A 796 9.45 -24.07 -2.27
N ILE A 797 8.84 -24.30 -1.12
CA ILE A 797 7.40 -24.05 -0.88
C ILE A 797 7.23 -22.58 -0.53
N ILE A 798 6.52 -21.85 -1.40
CA ILE A 798 6.15 -20.46 -1.14
C ILE A 798 4.71 -20.44 -0.65
N SER A 799 4.53 -20.21 0.64
CA SER A 799 3.21 -20.20 1.28
C SER A 799 2.34 -19.06 0.76
N ASP A 800 1.02 -19.25 0.78
CA ASP A 800 0.11 -18.11 0.69
C ASP A 800 0.28 -17.21 1.92
N PHE A 801 -0.10 -15.93 1.80
CA PHE A 801 -0.13 -14.99 2.91
C PHE A 801 -1.34 -14.06 2.83
N ILE A 802 -1.73 -13.53 3.99
CA ILE A 802 -2.79 -12.53 4.12
C ILE A 802 -2.17 -11.23 4.64
N CYS A 803 -2.57 -10.13 4.04
CA CYS A 803 -2.37 -8.80 4.56
C CYS A 803 -3.70 -8.27 5.03
N ALA A 804 -3.98 -8.44 6.33
CA ALA A 804 -4.98 -7.65 7.01
C ALA A 804 -4.40 -6.25 7.27
N LYS A 805 -5.21 -5.18 7.16
CA LYS A 805 -4.80 -3.79 7.37
C LYS A 805 -5.82 -3.05 8.23
N ASP A 806 -5.35 -2.13 9.05
CA ASP A 806 -6.25 -1.38 9.95
C ASP A 806 -7.23 -0.49 9.18
N ASP A 807 -8.45 -0.40 9.71
CA ASP A 807 -9.60 0.28 9.11
C ASP A 807 -10.10 1.43 9.98
N THR A 808 -10.39 2.55 9.33
CA THR A 808 -10.96 3.75 9.98
C THR A 808 -12.21 4.22 9.22
N PRO A 809 -13.34 3.47 9.31
CA PRO A 809 -14.57 3.82 8.64
C PRO A 809 -15.13 5.17 9.11
N ALA A 810 -16.00 5.78 8.31
CA ALA A 810 -16.72 6.99 8.70
C ALA A 810 -17.56 6.74 9.97
N SER A 811 -17.69 7.77 10.80
CA SER A 811 -18.47 7.67 12.04
C SER A 811 -19.95 7.48 11.76
N ILE A 812 -20.61 6.64 12.57
CA ILE A 812 -22.05 6.38 12.48
C ILE A 812 -22.76 6.91 13.71
N ASN A 813 -23.99 7.40 13.55
CA ASN A 813 -24.75 7.97 14.66
C ASN A 813 -25.32 6.86 15.56
N GLY A 814 -25.05 6.95 16.87
CA GLY A 814 -25.47 5.95 17.85
C GLY A 814 -26.99 5.76 17.94
N ILE A 815 -27.80 6.82 17.78
CA ILE A 815 -29.26 6.72 17.91
C ILE A 815 -29.89 5.93 16.75
N THR A 816 -29.42 6.18 15.53
CA THR A 816 -29.93 5.55 14.30
C THR A 816 -29.33 4.17 14.09
N GLY A 817 -28.06 3.99 14.46
CA GLY A 817 -27.29 2.81 14.08
C GLY A 817 -27.13 2.71 12.55
N GLY A 818 -26.91 1.49 12.06
CA GLY A 818 -26.80 1.16 10.64
C GLY A 818 -25.62 0.23 10.33
N THR A 819 -25.27 0.12 9.06
CA THR A 819 -24.24 -0.84 8.59
C THR A 819 -23.03 -0.10 8.03
N ILE A 820 -21.85 -0.42 8.56
CA ILE A 820 -20.54 -0.05 8.02
C ILE A 820 -20.17 -1.07 6.93
N SER A 821 -19.63 -0.56 5.82
CA SER A 821 -19.13 -1.36 4.69
C SER A 821 -18.05 -2.36 5.11
N THR A 822 -17.82 -3.39 4.28
CA THR A 822 -16.85 -4.44 4.60
C THR A 822 -15.43 -3.91 4.81
N VAL A 823 -14.79 -4.36 5.89
CA VAL A 823 -13.38 -4.07 6.19
C VAL A 823 -12.42 -4.71 5.17
N PHE A 824 -12.84 -5.77 4.47
CA PHE A 824 -11.98 -6.53 3.54
C PHE A 824 -11.52 -5.76 2.27
N THR A 825 -11.82 -4.47 2.15
CA THR A 825 -11.58 -3.66 0.94
C THR A 825 -10.10 -3.32 0.75
N ASN A 826 -9.36 -3.10 1.85
CA ASN A 826 -7.91 -2.82 1.88
C ASN A 826 -7.07 -4.10 2.03
N ASP A 827 -7.70 -5.18 2.49
CA ASP A 827 -7.12 -6.48 2.79
C ASP A 827 -6.85 -7.31 1.53
N LYS A 828 -5.84 -8.18 1.60
CA LYS A 828 -5.39 -8.97 0.43
C LYS A 828 -4.93 -10.37 0.78
N ILE A 829 -5.31 -11.34 -0.04
CA ILE A 829 -4.64 -12.66 -0.13
C ILE A 829 -3.61 -12.53 -1.25
N ASN A 830 -2.35 -12.86 -0.99
CA ASN A 830 -1.30 -12.91 -2.02
C ASN A 830 -1.10 -11.59 -2.82
N GLY A 831 -1.44 -10.44 -2.23
CA GLY A 831 -1.39 -9.14 -2.91
C GLY A 831 -2.57 -8.85 -3.86
N LEU A 832 -3.59 -9.71 -3.89
CA LEU A 832 -4.84 -9.55 -4.64
C LEU A 832 -6.05 -9.39 -3.70
N PRO A 833 -7.13 -8.68 -4.11
CA PRO A 833 -8.41 -8.72 -3.42
C PRO A 833 -8.99 -10.15 -3.40
N PHE A 834 -9.85 -10.43 -2.43
CA PHE A 834 -10.54 -11.72 -2.27
C PHE A 834 -12.05 -11.53 -2.09
N LEU A 835 -12.82 -12.61 -2.26
CA LEU A 835 -14.24 -12.65 -1.90
C LEU A 835 -14.39 -13.13 -0.45
N PRO A 836 -15.43 -12.70 0.30
CA PRO A 836 -15.61 -13.13 1.69
C PRO A 836 -15.66 -14.65 1.90
N THR A 837 -16.03 -15.43 0.89
CA THR A 837 -16.01 -16.90 0.93
C THR A 837 -14.61 -17.51 0.94
N ASP A 838 -13.60 -16.78 0.45
CA ASP A 838 -12.21 -17.23 0.37
C ASP A 838 -11.52 -17.19 1.76
N VAL A 839 -12.18 -16.58 2.73
CA VAL A 839 -11.71 -16.41 4.11
C VAL A 839 -12.76 -16.86 5.13
N SER A 840 -12.27 -17.15 6.32
CA SER A 840 -13.05 -17.15 7.56
C SER A 840 -12.56 -15.98 8.40
N VAL A 841 -13.49 -15.27 9.03
CA VAL A 841 -13.18 -14.14 9.90
C VAL A 841 -13.64 -14.44 11.33
N SER A 842 -12.86 -13.99 12.29
CA SER A 842 -13.17 -14.06 13.72
C SER A 842 -12.79 -12.76 14.39
N THR A 843 -13.43 -12.45 15.52
CA THR A 843 -13.20 -11.23 16.30
C THR A 843 -13.00 -11.57 17.76
N THR A 844 -12.42 -10.64 18.51
CA THR A 844 -12.51 -10.63 19.97
C THR A 844 -13.97 -10.43 20.42
N THR A 845 -14.28 -10.68 21.70
CA THR A 845 -15.60 -10.41 22.27
C THR A 845 -16.06 -8.98 21.98
N LEU A 846 -17.17 -8.84 21.27
CA LEU A 846 -17.69 -7.54 20.82
C LEU A 846 -18.46 -6.81 21.94
N PRO A 847 -18.45 -5.46 21.94
CA PRO A 847 -19.35 -4.65 22.75
C PRO A 847 -20.82 -4.91 22.43
N SER A 848 -21.71 -4.68 23.40
CA SER A 848 -23.16 -4.73 23.16
C SER A 848 -23.58 -3.71 22.09
N GLY A 849 -24.51 -4.10 21.22
CA GLY A 849 -24.98 -3.28 20.09
C GLY A 849 -24.11 -3.37 18.83
N ILE A 850 -22.96 -4.06 18.85
CA ILE A 850 -22.08 -4.23 17.70
C ILE A 850 -22.07 -5.69 17.22
N THR A 851 -22.38 -5.91 15.95
CA THR A 851 -22.28 -7.21 15.27
C THR A 851 -21.26 -7.12 14.15
N PHE A 852 -20.29 -8.04 14.12
CA PHE A 852 -19.35 -8.20 13.01
C PHE A 852 -19.77 -9.43 12.19
N ASN A 853 -20.04 -9.24 10.90
CA ASN A 853 -20.56 -10.28 10.01
C ASN A 853 -19.43 -11.04 9.30
N ALA A 854 -19.75 -12.25 8.81
CA ALA A 854 -18.80 -13.08 8.07
C ALA A 854 -18.36 -12.45 6.72
N ASP A 855 -19.12 -11.49 6.18
CA ASP A 855 -18.77 -10.72 4.98
C ASP A 855 -17.86 -9.51 5.27
N GLY A 856 -17.44 -9.33 6.51
CA GLY A 856 -16.61 -8.21 6.98
C GLY A 856 -17.40 -6.92 7.23
N THR A 857 -18.73 -6.89 7.02
CA THR A 857 -19.56 -5.73 7.38
C THR A 857 -19.78 -5.66 8.89
N ILE A 858 -19.98 -4.46 9.42
CA ILE A 858 -20.22 -4.23 10.85
C ILE A 858 -21.59 -3.55 10.99
N VAL A 859 -22.49 -4.18 11.74
CA VAL A 859 -23.83 -3.63 12.03
C VAL A 859 -23.82 -3.05 13.44
N ILE A 860 -24.17 -1.78 13.52
CA ILE A 860 -24.36 -1.03 14.77
C ILE A 860 -25.87 -0.94 15.02
N ALA A 861 -26.34 -1.47 16.14
CA ALA A 861 -27.74 -1.42 16.53
C ALA A 861 -28.15 0.04 16.86
N PRO A 862 -29.42 0.42 16.61
CA PRO A 862 -29.96 1.68 17.09
C PRO A 862 -29.81 1.82 18.61
N ASN A 863 -29.50 3.03 19.07
CA ASN A 863 -29.20 3.40 20.45
C ASN A 863 -27.91 2.81 21.06
N THR A 864 -26.93 2.42 20.22
CA THR A 864 -25.60 2.05 20.72
C THR A 864 -24.88 3.28 21.25
N THR A 865 -24.28 3.19 22.44
CA THR A 865 -23.61 4.30 23.12
C THR A 865 -22.51 4.92 22.24
N ALA A 866 -22.43 6.25 22.24
CA ALA A 866 -21.38 6.98 21.53
C ALA A 866 -19.99 6.71 22.13
N GLY A 867 -18.98 6.62 21.28
CA GLY A 867 -17.62 6.26 21.69
C GLY A 867 -16.75 5.82 20.52
N THR A 868 -15.50 5.50 20.81
CA THR A 868 -14.59 4.87 19.84
C THR A 868 -14.33 3.43 20.27
N TYR A 869 -14.63 2.48 19.39
CA TYR A 869 -14.52 1.05 19.64
C TYR A 869 -13.48 0.46 18.70
N ILE A 870 -12.38 -0.04 19.27
CA ILE A 870 -11.34 -0.74 18.51
C ILE A 870 -11.65 -2.23 18.55
N ILE A 871 -11.93 -2.82 17.40
CA ILE A 871 -12.24 -4.25 17.26
C ILE A 871 -11.07 -4.92 16.53
N THR A 872 -10.40 -5.87 17.18
CA THR A 872 -9.44 -6.73 16.50
C THR A 872 -10.18 -7.84 15.76
N TYR A 873 -9.92 -7.96 14.46
CA TYR A 873 -10.42 -9.04 13.62
C TYR A 873 -9.25 -9.84 13.05
N THR A 874 -9.46 -11.15 12.89
CA THR A 874 -8.50 -12.10 12.33
C THR A 874 -9.12 -12.78 11.13
N ILE A 875 -8.48 -12.62 9.98
CA ILE A 875 -8.81 -13.28 8.72
C ILE A 875 -7.92 -14.51 8.57
N CYS A 876 -8.52 -15.67 8.29
CA CYS A 876 -7.83 -16.92 7.98
C CYS A 876 -8.30 -17.46 6.63
N LYS A 877 -7.39 -17.94 5.76
CA LYS A 877 -7.74 -18.45 4.43
C LYS A 877 -8.63 -19.70 4.54
N SER A 878 -9.81 -19.72 3.91
CA SER A 878 -10.80 -20.80 4.04
C SER A 878 -10.26 -22.18 3.67
N THR A 879 -9.33 -22.26 2.72
CA THR A 879 -8.70 -23.53 2.32
C THR A 879 -7.52 -23.95 3.19
N ASN A 880 -7.00 -23.08 4.07
CA ASN A 880 -5.95 -23.39 5.02
C ASN A 880 -5.97 -22.43 6.23
N LEU A 881 -6.64 -22.84 7.31
CA LEU A 881 -6.82 -22.05 8.53
C LEU A 881 -5.54 -21.80 9.36
N THR A 882 -4.37 -22.26 8.90
CA THR A 882 -3.07 -21.87 9.49
C THR A 882 -2.51 -20.57 8.90
N ILE A 883 -3.07 -20.10 7.78
CA ILE A 883 -2.66 -18.88 7.09
C ILE A 883 -3.63 -17.77 7.50
N CYS A 884 -3.25 -17.04 8.54
CA CYS A 884 -4.06 -15.96 9.11
C CYS A 884 -3.29 -14.64 9.22
N SER A 885 -4.01 -13.54 9.23
CA SER A 885 -3.51 -12.19 9.56
C SER A 885 -4.58 -11.45 10.37
N SER A 886 -4.16 -10.55 11.25
CA SER A 886 -5.06 -9.76 12.10
C SER A 886 -4.85 -8.28 11.87
N ALA A 887 -5.93 -7.52 11.97
CA ALA A 887 -5.93 -6.07 11.94
C ALA A 887 -6.99 -5.52 12.90
N THR A 888 -7.08 -4.20 13.01
CA THR A 888 -8.03 -3.50 13.86
C THR A 888 -8.93 -2.56 13.06
N VAL A 889 -10.20 -2.50 13.43
CA VAL A 889 -11.14 -1.50 12.91
C VAL A 889 -11.54 -0.54 14.03
N GLU A 890 -11.31 0.75 13.81
CA GLU A 890 -11.65 1.84 14.73
C GLU A 890 -13.04 2.37 14.41
N VAL A 891 -14.07 1.77 15.01
CA VAL A 891 -15.46 2.17 14.84
C VAL A 891 -15.77 3.38 15.71
N LYS A 892 -16.04 4.52 15.08
CA LYS A 892 -16.50 5.75 15.76
C LYS A 892 -18.02 5.82 15.74
N ILE A 893 -18.62 5.77 16.93
CA ILE A 893 -20.05 6.03 17.11
C ILE A 893 -20.19 7.45 17.63
N SER A 894 -20.78 8.33 16.82
CA SER A 894 -21.04 9.72 17.22
C SER A 894 -22.28 9.82 18.10
N ALA A 895 -22.27 10.78 19.02
CA ALA A 895 -23.46 11.15 19.77
C ALA A 895 -24.48 11.81 18.83
N PRO A 896 -25.79 11.57 19.02
CA PRO A 896 -26.83 12.33 18.33
C PRO A 896 -26.76 13.81 18.72
N VAL A 897 -27.03 14.70 17.78
CA VAL A 897 -27.09 16.14 18.06
C VAL A 897 -28.31 16.42 18.93
N ILE A 898 -28.14 17.15 20.03
CA ILE A 898 -29.24 17.83 20.73
C ILE A 898 -29.20 19.28 20.28
N ASP A 899 -30.37 19.84 19.96
CA ASP A 899 -30.56 21.25 19.62
C ASP A 899 -31.63 21.77 20.58
N ALA A 900 -31.20 22.45 21.65
CA ALA A 900 -32.06 23.11 22.62
C ALA A 900 -32.23 24.58 22.20
N VAL A 901 -33.44 24.96 21.81
CA VAL A 901 -33.74 26.20 21.11
C VAL A 901 -34.56 27.11 22.05
N PRO A 902 -34.01 28.26 22.47
CA PRO A 902 -34.75 29.22 23.28
C PRO A 902 -36.10 29.65 22.68
N GLU A 903 -37.16 29.60 23.47
CA GLU A 903 -38.45 30.20 23.12
C GLU A 903 -38.97 31.24 24.14
N SER A 904 -40.10 31.85 23.83
CA SER A 904 -40.91 32.59 24.79
C SER A 904 -42.26 31.91 24.92
N THR A 905 -42.72 31.65 26.14
CA THR A 905 -44.05 31.06 26.37
C THR A 905 -45.16 32.10 26.25
N ASP A 906 -46.42 31.63 26.20
CA ASP A 906 -47.57 32.46 26.53
C ASP A 906 -47.40 33.10 27.92
N SER A 907 -47.98 34.29 28.12
CA SER A 907 -47.87 35.02 29.38
C SER A 907 -48.76 34.41 30.48
N VAL A 908 -48.23 34.27 31.70
CA VAL A 908 -49.00 33.86 32.88
C VAL A 908 -49.33 35.07 33.75
N ASN A 909 -50.57 35.17 34.22
CA ASN A 909 -51.00 36.26 35.10
C ASN A 909 -50.44 36.06 36.52
N GLY A 910 -49.42 36.84 36.89
CA GLY A 910 -48.71 36.72 38.17
C GLY A 910 -49.59 36.99 39.39
N SER A 911 -50.68 37.77 39.26
CA SER A 911 -51.57 38.08 40.39
C SER A 911 -52.30 36.84 40.95
N ILE A 912 -52.61 35.87 40.08
CA ILE A 912 -53.29 34.61 40.44
C ILE A 912 -52.39 33.38 40.28
N GLY A 913 -51.24 33.53 39.61
CA GLY A 913 -50.36 32.42 39.26
C GLY A 913 -50.94 31.54 38.15
N GLY A 914 -50.29 30.41 37.89
CA GLY A 914 -50.75 29.46 36.88
C GLY A 914 -49.65 28.52 36.40
N LYS A 915 -49.85 27.94 35.23
CA LYS A 915 -48.94 27.02 34.56
C LYS A 915 -48.92 27.35 33.08
N THR A 916 -47.75 27.27 32.43
CA THR A 916 -47.66 27.41 30.97
C THR A 916 -48.40 26.26 30.29
N THR A 917 -49.02 26.57 29.16
CA THR A 917 -49.75 25.64 28.29
C THR A 917 -48.80 24.71 27.53
N THR A 918 -47.61 25.18 27.20
CA THR A 918 -46.55 24.47 26.49
C THR A 918 -45.37 24.10 27.40
N SER A 919 -44.67 23.04 27.00
CA SER A 919 -43.40 22.60 27.59
C SER A 919 -42.23 23.35 26.96
N LEU A 920 -41.20 23.68 27.76
CA LEU A 920 -39.97 24.34 27.30
C LEU A 920 -39.11 23.51 26.34
N ILE A 921 -39.53 22.30 25.98
CA ILE A 921 -38.78 21.44 25.06
C ILE A 921 -39.55 21.12 23.77
N THR A 922 -40.62 21.88 23.48
CA THR A 922 -41.58 21.55 22.41
C THR A 922 -40.97 21.75 21.01
N ASN A 923 -40.07 22.71 20.88
CA ASN A 923 -39.28 23.05 19.69
C ASN A 923 -37.89 22.40 19.67
N ASP A 924 -37.45 21.80 20.78
CA ASP A 924 -36.14 21.18 20.92
C ASP A 924 -36.08 19.84 20.17
N THR A 925 -34.89 19.48 19.67
CA THR A 925 -34.72 18.23 18.92
C THR A 925 -33.59 17.35 19.44
N LEU A 926 -33.82 16.04 19.38
CA LEU A 926 -32.80 14.99 19.47
C LEU A 926 -32.65 14.37 18.09
N ASN A 927 -31.48 14.57 17.49
CA ASN A 927 -31.12 14.14 16.15
C ASN A 927 -32.10 14.61 15.05
N GLY A 928 -32.60 15.84 15.16
CA GLY A 928 -33.58 16.43 14.25
C GLY A 928 -35.02 15.93 14.39
N SER A 929 -35.29 15.03 15.34
CA SER A 929 -36.65 14.63 15.77
C SER A 929 -37.01 15.36 17.06
N SER A 930 -38.29 15.72 17.27
CA SER A 930 -38.73 16.39 18.51
C SER A 930 -38.25 15.65 19.76
N ALA A 931 -37.68 16.39 20.70
CA ALA A 931 -37.22 15.85 21.97
C ALA A 931 -38.40 15.35 22.82
N ILE A 932 -38.24 14.21 23.50
CA ILE A 932 -39.27 13.61 24.35
C ILE A 932 -38.65 13.34 25.73
N ILE A 933 -39.21 13.95 26.78
CA ILE A 933 -38.78 13.70 28.16
C ILE A 933 -39.10 12.26 28.54
N GLY A 934 -38.12 11.53 29.08
CA GLY A 934 -38.35 10.18 29.59
C GLY A 934 -37.11 9.50 30.15
N ASN A 935 -37.11 8.17 30.10
CA ASN A 935 -36.08 7.31 30.69
C ASN A 935 -35.67 6.13 29.79
N GLN A 936 -36.09 6.14 28.53
CA GLN A 936 -35.76 5.11 27.55
C GLN A 936 -34.66 5.59 26.59
N ALA A 937 -34.09 4.65 25.86
CA ALA A 937 -33.18 4.92 24.77
C ALA A 937 -33.83 5.82 23.70
N GLY A 938 -33.09 6.81 23.20
CA GLY A 938 -33.62 7.81 22.26
C GLY A 938 -34.59 8.84 22.87
N GLN A 939 -34.64 8.93 24.20
CA GLN A 939 -35.33 10.01 24.93
C GLN A 939 -34.32 10.91 25.63
N VAL A 940 -34.82 12.03 26.17
CA VAL A 940 -34.02 13.00 26.91
C VAL A 940 -34.46 13.13 28.36
N THR A 941 -33.53 13.61 29.19
CA THR A 941 -33.77 14.08 30.55
C THR A 941 -33.72 15.61 30.56
N LEU A 942 -34.59 16.23 31.36
CA LEU A 942 -34.69 17.69 31.49
C LEU A 942 -34.32 18.11 32.92
N THR A 943 -33.45 19.10 33.05
CA THR A 943 -33.00 19.63 34.35
C THR A 943 -32.97 21.17 34.32
N GLY A 944 -33.62 21.83 35.27
CA GLY A 944 -33.48 23.27 35.44
C GLY A 944 -32.11 23.62 36.00
N ILE A 945 -31.38 24.53 35.34
CA ILE A 945 -30.10 25.06 35.82
C ILE A 945 -30.37 26.29 36.69
N THR A 946 -31.06 27.29 36.10
CA THR A 946 -31.39 28.55 36.74
C THR A 946 -32.89 28.80 36.57
N VAL A 947 -33.65 28.59 37.64
CA VAL A 947 -35.10 28.87 37.68
C VAL A 947 -35.34 30.02 38.66
N PRO A 948 -35.85 31.18 38.22
CA PRO A 948 -36.08 32.34 39.10
C PRO A 948 -37.08 32.07 40.23
N THR A 949 -36.93 32.78 41.35
CA THR A 949 -37.87 32.72 42.48
C THR A 949 -39.29 33.07 42.05
N GLY A 950 -40.26 32.24 42.42
CA GLY A 950 -41.66 32.35 42.00
C GLY A 950 -42.02 31.43 40.82
N LEU A 951 -41.02 30.90 40.11
CA LEU A 951 -41.20 29.91 39.04
C LEU A 951 -40.75 28.52 39.49
N THR A 952 -41.31 27.48 38.86
CA THR A 952 -40.90 26.08 39.02
C THR A 952 -40.93 25.38 37.66
N LEU A 953 -39.82 24.77 37.24
CA LEU A 953 -39.79 23.86 36.09
C LEU A 953 -40.35 22.49 36.50
N ASN A 954 -41.42 22.06 35.82
CA ASN A 954 -42.09 20.79 36.09
C ASN A 954 -41.45 19.64 35.31
N ALA A 955 -41.71 18.40 35.71
CA ALA A 955 -41.16 17.19 35.06
C ALA A 955 -41.70 16.95 33.63
N ASP A 956 -42.80 17.59 33.24
CA ASP A 956 -43.32 17.63 31.86
C ASP A 956 -42.72 18.77 31.03
N GLY A 957 -41.77 19.53 31.61
CA GLY A 957 -41.06 20.67 31.01
C GLY A 957 -41.82 21.98 30.94
N THR A 958 -43.06 22.03 31.42
CA THR A 958 -43.80 23.30 31.58
C THR A 958 -43.29 24.11 32.78
N ILE A 959 -43.61 25.42 32.83
CA ILE A 959 -43.35 26.28 33.99
C ILE A 959 -44.62 26.51 34.81
N SER A 960 -44.53 26.35 36.12
CA SER A 960 -45.53 26.86 37.08
C SER A 960 -45.08 28.22 37.61
N VAL A 961 -45.99 29.20 37.66
CA VAL A 961 -45.78 30.56 38.20
C VAL A 961 -46.64 30.71 39.45
N ALA A 962 -46.03 31.11 40.57
CA ALA A 962 -46.72 31.32 41.83
C ALA A 962 -47.61 32.57 41.81
N ALA A 963 -48.71 32.55 42.56
CA ALA A 963 -49.52 33.75 42.80
C ALA A 963 -48.70 34.81 43.56
N GLY A 964 -48.83 36.07 43.16
CA GLY A 964 -48.02 37.19 43.64
C GLY A 964 -46.67 37.35 42.94
N THR A 965 -46.36 36.58 41.88
CA THR A 965 -45.13 36.78 41.09
C THR A 965 -45.17 38.15 40.39
N PRO A 966 -44.16 39.03 40.57
CA PRO A 966 -44.15 40.36 39.95
C PRO A 966 -44.20 40.31 38.42
N ILE A 967 -44.75 41.37 37.83
CA ILE A 967 -44.78 41.57 36.37
C ILE A 967 -43.35 41.66 35.83
N GLY A 968 -43.05 40.91 34.77
CA GLY A 968 -41.73 40.90 34.15
C GLY A 968 -41.51 39.71 33.23
N ASN A 969 -40.39 39.71 32.53
CA ASN A 969 -39.92 38.58 31.72
C ASN A 969 -38.87 37.82 32.53
N TYR A 970 -39.11 36.55 32.81
CA TYR A 970 -38.24 35.70 33.62
C TYR A 970 -37.48 34.74 32.71
N GLU A 971 -36.15 34.78 32.73
CA GLU A 971 -35.32 33.81 32.01
C GLU A 971 -35.21 32.52 32.83
N VAL A 972 -35.62 31.39 32.23
CA VAL A 972 -35.40 30.05 32.77
C VAL A 972 -34.33 29.36 31.94
N GLU A 973 -33.21 29.04 32.57
CA GLU A 973 -32.12 28.27 31.97
C GLU A 973 -32.30 26.79 32.31
N TYR A 974 -32.36 25.93 31.29
CA TYR A 974 -32.53 24.48 31.45
C TYR A 974 -31.53 23.70 30.59
N ARG A 975 -31.30 22.46 30.98
CA ARG A 975 -30.46 21.48 30.27
C ARG A 975 -31.29 20.31 29.81
N ILE A 976 -31.07 19.91 28.56
CA ILE A 976 -31.51 18.64 28.01
C ILE A 976 -30.29 17.72 27.92
N CYS A 977 -30.39 16.46 28.37
CA CYS A 977 -29.35 15.45 28.18
C CYS A 977 -29.94 14.14 27.64
N GLU A 978 -29.24 13.47 26.73
CA GLU A 978 -29.62 12.15 26.21
C GLU A 978 -29.60 11.09 27.33
N VAL A 979 -30.62 10.24 27.41
CA VAL A 979 -30.70 9.17 28.43
C VAL A 979 -29.54 8.16 28.29
N ASN A 980 -29.21 7.75 27.07
CA ASN A 980 -28.18 6.73 26.81
C ASN A 980 -26.75 7.27 26.81
N ASN A 981 -26.58 8.60 26.87
CA ASN A 981 -25.29 9.26 26.89
C ASN A 981 -25.42 10.54 27.72
N THR A 982 -25.35 10.41 29.04
CA THR A 982 -25.62 11.49 30.00
C THR A 982 -24.62 12.67 29.96
N ASN A 983 -23.56 12.57 29.16
CA ASN A 983 -22.63 13.66 28.86
C ASN A 983 -23.00 14.43 27.57
N ASN A 984 -23.86 13.85 26.73
CA ASN A 984 -24.42 14.52 25.56
C ASN A 984 -25.61 15.37 26.01
N CYS A 985 -25.37 16.67 26.15
CA CYS A 985 -26.33 17.63 26.65
C CYS A 985 -26.26 18.95 25.89
N ASP A 986 -27.37 19.66 25.85
CA ASP A 986 -27.46 21.04 25.39
C ASP A 986 -28.25 21.93 26.38
N ILE A 987 -28.10 23.25 26.28
CA ILE A 987 -28.62 24.23 27.25
C ILE A 987 -29.31 25.38 26.52
N ALA A 988 -30.54 25.69 26.94
CA ALA A 988 -31.31 26.83 26.44
C ALA A 988 -31.81 27.73 27.57
N LYS A 989 -32.21 28.95 27.19
CA LYS A 989 -32.60 30.07 28.07
C LYS A 989 -33.91 30.67 27.56
N SER A 990 -35.02 30.17 28.07
CA SER A 990 -36.35 30.53 27.58
C SER A 990 -37.00 31.59 28.45
N ILE A 991 -37.80 32.45 27.83
CA ILE A 991 -38.41 33.60 28.47
C ILE A 991 -39.84 33.26 28.87
N ILE A 992 -40.17 33.50 30.14
CA ILE A 992 -41.51 33.34 30.70
C ILE A 992 -42.08 34.73 30.99
N PRO A 993 -43.00 35.25 30.15
CA PRO A 993 -43.64 36.53 30.41
C PRO A 993 -44.65 36.38 31.55
N VAL A 994 -44.57 37.24 32.55
CA VAL A 994 -45.54 37.33 33.65
C VAL A 994 -46.25 38.67 33.58
N THR A 995 -47.58 38.63 33.45
CA THR A 995 -48.46 39.80 33.32
C THR A 995 -49.17 40.12 34.64
N GLY A 996 -49.66 41.36 34.77
CA GLY A 996 -50.48 41.78 35.91
C GLY A 996 -51.93 41.29 35.82
N ALA A 997 -52.74 41.63 36.82
CA ALA A 997 -54.17 41.42 36.74
C ALA A 997 -54.82 42.16 35.56
N VAL A 998 -55.81 41.56 34.91
CA VAL A 998 -56.61 42.24 33.88
C VAL A 998 -57.58 43.20 34.58
N LEU A 999 -57.32 44.49 34.51
CA LEU A 999 -58.21 45.54 35.01
C LEU A 999 -59.13 46.01 33.88
N ILE A 1000 -60.45 45.91 34.10
CA ILE A 1000 -61.47 46.44 33.21
C ILE A 1000 -62.29 47.43 34.03
N LEU A 1001 -61.97 48.72 33.88
CA LEU A 1001 -62.74 49.80 34.47
C LEU A 1001 -63.76 50.33 33.46
N LYS A 1002 -64.90 50.86 33.94
CA LYS A 1002 -65.99 51.35 33.07
C LYS A 1002 -66.52 52.68 33.55
N ASP A 1003 -66.79 53.56 32.60
CA ASP A 1003 -67.32 54.89 32.91
C ASP A 1003 -68.62 54.83 33.72
N ASP A 1004 -68.63 55.57 34.83
CA ASP A 1004 -69.73 55.66 35.78
C ASP A 1004 -70.66 56.82 35.42
N ILE A 1005 -71.98 56.55 35.38
CA ILE A 1005 -72.99 57.58 35.16
C ILE A 1005 -74.03 57.50 36.27
N ALA A 1006 -74.14 58.55 37.07
CA ALA A 1006 -75.21 58.69 38.04
C ALA A 1006 -76.53 59.11 37.38
N SER A 1007 -77.65 58.59 37.88
CA SER A 1007 -78.96 59.21 37.68
C SER A 1007 -78.95 60.66 38.15
N SER A 1008 -79.78 61.53 37.57
CA SER A 1008 -79.81 62.95 37.94
C SER A 1008 -80.14 63.15 39.42
N VAL A 1009 -79.34 63.99 40.09
CA VAL A 1009 -79.46 64.24 41.54
C VAL A 1009 -79.96 65.65 41.78
N VAL A 1010 -81.02 65.81 42.57
CA VAL A 1010 -81.47 67.12 43.04
C VAL A 1010 -80.48 67.66 44.07
N SER A 1011 -80.05 68.92 43.90
CA SER A 1011 -79.16 69.58 44.85
C SER A 1011 -79.81 69.75 46.24
N THR A 1012 -79.04 69.55 47.30
CA THR A 1012 -79.47 69.75 48.70
C THR A 1012 -78.43 70.53 49.51
N ASN A 1013 -78.80 71.01 50.70
CA ASN A 1013 -77.92 71.75 51.59
C ASN A 1013 -76.95 70.88 52.42
N GLN A 1014 -76.84 69.58 52.13
CA GLN A 1014 -75.92 68.64 52.78
C GLN A 1014 -75.09 67.88 51.74
N PRO A 1015 -73.86 67.43 52.06
CA PRO A 1015 -73.11 66.55 51.19
C PRO A 1015 -73.83 65.21 51.01
N LYS A 1016 -73.71 64.60 49.83
CA LYS A 1016 -74.41 63.36 49.48
C LYS A 1016 -73.49 62.40 48.73
N THR A 1017 -73.37 61.17 49.22
CA THR A 1017 -72.74 60.07 48.46
C THR A 1017 -73.66 59.66 47.32
N ILE A 1018 -73.12 59.56 46.10
CA ILE A 1018 -73.89 59.35 44.88
C ILE A 1018 -73.79 57.92 44.37
N LEU A 1019 -72.56 57.41 44.24
CA LEU A 1019 -72.23 56.05 43.80
C LEU A 1019 -70.85 55.62 44.35
N ASN A 1020 -70.46 54.38 44.06
CA ASN A 1020 -69.08 53.92 44.19
C ASN A 1020 -68.59 53.48 42.80
N VAL A 1021 -67.45 54.01 42.36
CA VAL A 1021 -66.91 53.77 41.01
C VAL A 1021 -66.55 52.32 40.76
N LEU A 1022 -66.20 51.56 41.80
CA LEU A 1022 -65.86 50.14 41.67
C LEU A 1022 -67.06 49.23 41.40
N GLY A 1023 -68.29 49.77 41.35
CA GLY A 1023 -69.52 48.97 41.30
C GLY A 1023 -69.76 48.22 39.99
N ASN A 1024 -69.16 48.69 38.89
CA ASN A 1024 -69.23 48.13 37.53
C ASN A 1024 -67.85 47.60 37.02
N ASP A 1025 -66.79 47.87 37.79
CA ASP A 1025 -65.38 47.55 37.51
C ASP A 1025 -65.00 46.12 37.89
N THR A 1026 -64.00 45.57 37.19
CA THR A 1026 -63.48 44.23 37.49
C THR A 1026 -61.95 44.10 37.44
N LYS A 1027 -61.42 43.27 38.34
CA LYS A 1027 -60.05 42.75 38.36
C LYS A 1027 -60.09 41.24 38.09
N ASN A 1028 -59.43 40.77 37.04
CA ASN A 1028 -59.50 39.38 36.57
C ASN A 1028 -60.95 38.86 36.37
N GLY A 1029 -61.86 39.74 35.94
CA GLY A 1029 -63.29 39.42 35.76
C GLY A 1029 -64.12 39.34 37.05
N GLN A 1030 -63.53 39.52 38.23
CA GLN A 1030 -64.22 39.62 39.52
C GLN A 1030 -64.37 41.09 39.95
N THR A 1031 -65.40 41.41 40.74
CA THR A 1031 -65.61 42.78 41.27
C THR A 1031 -64.41 43.25 42.09
N ILE A 1032 -63.99 44.51 41.90
CA ILE A 1032 -62.82 45.06 42.62
C ILE A 1032 -63.15 45.26 44.10
N VAL A 1033 -62.33 44.68 44.97
CA VAL A 1033 -62.34 44.99 46.41
C VAL A 1033 -61.38 46.15 46.67
N ALA A 1034 -61.89 47.27 47.20
CA ALA A 1034 -61.12 48.52 47.36
C ALA A 1034 -59.80 48.36 48.15
N THR A 1035 -59.70 47.37 49.05
CA THR A 1035 -58.48 47.10 49.84
C THR A 1035 -57.39 46.34 49.08
N GLU A 1036 -57.66 45.86 47.86
CA GLU A 1036 -56.70 45.09 47.02
C GLU A 1036 -56.06 45.94 45.91
N VAL A 1037 -56.42 47.22 45.85
CA VAL A 1037 -56.01 48.20 44.84
C VAL A 1037 -55.67 49.54 45.49
N THR A 1038 -55.04 50.44 44.75
CA THR A 1038 -55.01 51.87 45.05
C THR A 1038 -55.91 52.61 44.07
N ILE A 1039 -56.69 53.56 44.60
CA ILE A 1039 -57.63 54.37 43.82
C ILE A 1039 -57.20 55.83 43.94
N THR A 1040 -57.00 56.49 42.82
CA THR A 1040 -56.53 57.89 42.75
C THR A 1040 -57.32 58.71 41.74
N GLU A 1041 -57.56 59.97 42.07
CA GLU A 1041 -58.12 60.96 41.15
C GLU A 1041 -56.99 61.46 40.23
N THR A 1042 -57.13 61.31 38.91
CA THR A 1042 -56.10 61.71 37.91
C THR A 1042 -56.46 62.98 37.18
N VAL A 1043 -57.76 63.26 37.02
CA VAL A 1043 -58.28 64.55 36.55
C VAL A 1043 -59.43 64.95 37.46
N SER A 1044 -59.22 65.97 38.29
CA SER A 1044 -60.24 66.49 39.21
C SER A 1044 -61.38 67.21 38.47
N ASP A 1045 -62.57 67.20 39.07
CA ASP A 1045 -63.66 68.13 38.71
C ASP A 1045 -63.13 69.58 38.80
N PRO A 1046 -63.12 70.36 37.71
CA PRO A 1046 -62.61 71.74 37.70
C PRO A 1046 -63.32 72.68 38.67
N THR A 1047 -64.56 72.35 39.04
CA THR A 1047 -65.37 73.11 39.99
C THR A 1047 -65.21 72.60 41.44
N GLY A 1048 -64.64 71.40 41.60
CA GLY A 1048 -64.45 70.71 42.87
C GLY A 1048 -65.75 70.43 43.63
N ASN A 1049 -66.90 70.30 42.97
CA ASN A 1049 -68.18 69.99 43.59
C ASN A 1049 -68.40 68.49 43.83
N ILE A 1050 -67.77 67.63 43.02
CA ILE A 1050 -67.64 66.20 43.32
C ILE A 1050 -66.24 65.87 43.85
N LYS A 1051 -66.14 64.83 44.67
CA LYS A 1051 -64.88 64.33 45.23
C LYS A 1051 -64.87 62.80 45.27
N LEU A 1052 -63.76 62.19 44.84
CA LEU A 1052 -63.48 60.76 45.06
C LEU A 1052 -62.86 60.51 46.44
N ASN A 1053 -63.35 59.46 47.12
CA ASN A 1053 -62.75 58.94 48.35
C ASN A 1053 -61.89 57.68 48.05
N PRO A 1054 -60.92 57.33 48.92
CA PRO A 1054 -60.06 56.15 48.73
C PRO A 1054 -60.78 54.79 48.74
N ASP A 1055 -62.06 54.74 49.12
CA ASP A 1055 -62.91 53.54 49.08
C ASP A 1055 -63.71 53.40 47.77
N GLY A 1056 -63.49 54.31 46.81
CA GLY A 1056 -64.22 54.39 45.54
C GLY A 1056 -65.51 55.21 45.59
N THR A 1057 -65.95 55.70 46.75
CA THR A 1057 -67.20 56.47 46.85
C THR A 1057 -67.05 57.89 46.29
N ILE A 1058 -68.05 58.33 45.52
CA ILE A 1058 -68.16 59.72 45.04
C ILE A 1058 -69.12 60.50 45.92
N VAL A 1059 -68.64 61.62 46.47
CA VAL A 1059 -69.42 62.55 47.30
C VAL A 1059 -69.64 63.86 46.55
N LEU A 1060 -70.90 64.24 46.40
CA LEU A 1060 -71.35 65.55 45.94
C LEU A 1060 -71.39 66.53 47.12
N LYS A 1061 -70.85 67.74 46.95
CA LYS A 1061 -70.87 68.78 47.99
C LYS A 1061 -72.27 69.37 48.21
N ALA A 1062 -72.50 69.87 49.42
CA ALA A 1062 -73.68 70.66 49.77
C ALA A 1062 -73.80 71.90 48.85
N ASN A 1063 -75.04 72.22 48.46
CA ASN A 1063 -75.41 73.36 47.61
C ASN A 1063 -74.73 73.37 46.23
N THR A 1064 -74.35 72.20 45.69
CA THR A 1064 -73.79 72.10 44.34
C THR A 1064 -74.79 72.68 43.31
N PRO A 1065 -74.39 73.60 42.42
CA PRO A 1065 -75.27 74.14 41.39
C PRO A 1065 -75.85 73.08 40.44
N ALA A 1066 -76.91 73.42 39.72
CA ALA A 1066 -77.38 72.58 38.62
C ALA A 1066 -76.36 72.61 37.47
N GLY A 1067 -76.04 71.44 36.91
CA GLY A 1067 -74.98 71.28 35.92
C GLY A 1067 -74.48 69.84 35.84
N THR A 1068 -73.48 69.61 35.01
CA THR A 1068 -72.84 68.29 34.84
C THR A 1068 -71.41 68.36 35.36
N TYR A 1069 -71.07 67.41 36.23
CA TYR A 1069 -69.77 67.30 36.89
C TYR A 1069 -69.10 66.01 36.46
N GLU A 1070 -67.80 66.05 36.21
CA GLU A 1070 -67.03 64.94 35.66
C GLU A 1070 -65.62 64.93 36.26
N LEU A 1071 -65.11 63.74 36.60
CA LEU A 1071 -63.71 63.53 36.99
C LEU A 1071 -63.19 62.21 36.38
N THR A 1072 -61.88 62.09 36.24
CA THR A 1072 -61.20 60.85 35.84
C THR A 1072 -60.50 60.23 37.04
N TYR A 1073 -60.67 58.93 37.23
CA TYR A 1073 -60.00 58.15 38.26
C TYR A 1073 -59.10 57.08 37.65
N GLN A 1074 -58.16 56.60 38.46
CA GLN A 1074 -57.24 55.51 38.16
C GLN A 1074 -57.34 54.46 39.27
N VAL A 1075 -57.34 53.19 38.87
CA VAL A 1075 -57.20 52.05 39.78
C VAL A 1075 -55.92 51.33 39.41
N CYS A 1076 -55.03 51.13 40.38
CA CYS A 1076 -53.78 50.39 40.24
C CYS A 1076 -53.77 49.15 41.15
N GLU A 1077 -53.17 48.07 40.68
CA GLU A 1077 -52.92 46.89 41.50
C GLU A 1077 -51.78 47.14 42.50
N LEU A 1078 -51.99 46.77 43.78
CA LEU A 1078 -51.06 47.05 44.87
C LEU A 1078 -49.63 46.57 44.58
N ASN A 1079 -48.65 47.45 44.83
CA ASN A 1079 -47.22 47.20 44.62
C ASN A 1079 -46.82 46.88 43.17
N THR A 1080 -47.64 47.28 42.18
CA THR A 1080 -47.32 47.14 40.75
C THR A 1080 -47.47 48.49 40.03
N THR A 1081 -47.03 48.53 38.77
CA THR A 1081 -47.31 49.63 37.83
C THR A 1081 -48.54 49.34 36.95
N ASN A 1082 -49.32 48.31 37.25
CA ASN A 1082 -50.47 47.87 36.47
C ASN A 1082 -51.71 48.69 36.87
N CYS A 1083 -52.12 49.60 35.99
CA CYS A 1083 -53.18 50.56 36.26
C CYS A 1083 -54.10 50.74 35.06
N ALA A 1084 -55.37 51.04 35.32
CA ALA A 1084 -56.36 51.44 34.32
C ALA A 1084 -57.07 52.72 34.78
N THR A 1085 -57.77 53.41 33.86
CA THR A 1085 -58.50 54.66 34.12
C THR A 1085 -59.91 54.64 33.56
N ALA A 1086 -60.84 55.27 34.25
CA ALA A 1086 -62.22 55.51 33.79
C ALA A 1086 -62.73 56.87 34.31
N THR A 1087 -63.87 57.32 33.81
CA THR A 1087 -64.51 58.59 34.19
C THR A 1087 -65.77 58.37 35.01
N VAL A 1088 -66.14 59.36 35.84
CA VAL A 1088 -67.47 59.40 36.47
C VAL A 1088 -68.16 60.71 36.15
N LYS A 1089 -69.45 60.61 35.79
CA LYS A 1089 -70.30 61.72 35.35
C LYS A 1089 -71.56 61.82 36.20
N ILE A 1090 -71.79 63.00 36.78
CA ILE A 1090 -72.94 63.30 37.65
C ILE A 1090 -73.67 64.53 37.14
N THR A 1091 -74.95 64.36 36.80
CA THR A 1091 -75.85 65.47 36.44
C THR A 1091 -76.61 65.92 37.69
N VAL A 1092 -76.43 67.17 38.10
CA VAL A 1092 -77.18 67.81 39.18
C VAL A 1092 -78.30 68.65 38.57
N VAL A 1093 -79.51 68.50 39.08
CA VAL A 1093 -80.67 69.32 38.71
C VAL A 1093 -81.05 70.28 39.84
N ALA A 1094 -81.62 71.43 39.45
CA ALA A 1094 -82.12 72.40 40.40
C ALA A 1094 -83.29 71.80 41.21
N PRO A 1095 -83.45 72.16 42.49
CA PRO A 1095 -84.65 71.84 43.23
C PRO A 1095 -85.87 72.53 42.60
N VAL A 1096 -87.01 71.85 42.62
CA VAL A 1096 -88.27 72.39 42.10
C VAL A 1096 -88.89 73.28 43.18
N ILE A 1097 -89.22 74.52 42.82
CA ILE A 1097 -90.05 75.41 43.64
C ILE A 1097 -91.44 75.41 43.02
N ASP A 1098 -92.45 75.02 43.80
CA ASP A 1098 -93.85 75.24 43.48
C ASP A 1098 -94.35 76.40 44.34
N ALA A 1099 -94.48 77.59 43.72
CA ALA A 1099 -94.95 78.80 44.37
C ALA A 1099 -96.45 78.95 44.10
N VAL A 1100 -97.28 78.81 45.13
CA VAL A 1100 -98.71 78.59 45.01
C VAL A 1100 -99.47 79.87 45.38
N PRO A 1101 -100.18 80.54 44.45
CA PRO A 1101 -100.79 81.85 44.72
C PRO A 1101 -101.77 81.86 45.90
N GLU A 1102 -101.52 82.72 46.88
CA GLU A 1102 -102.41 82.91 48.02
C GLU A 1102 -103.51 83.93 47.74
N THR A 1103 -104.67 83.70 48.35
CA THR A 1103 -105.69 84.74 48.51
C THR A 1103 -105.67 85.21 49.96
N THR A 1104 -105.21 86.45 50.20
CA THR A 1104 -105.24 87.07 51.53
C THR A 1104 -106.50 87.89 51.74
N ASP A 1105 -106.95 88.02 52.99
CA ASP A 1105 -108.02 88.95 53.37
C ASP A 1105 -107.70 90.39 52.97
N SER A 1106 -108.73 91.18 52.67
CA SER A 1106 -108.55 92.56 52.21
C SER A 1106 -108.05 93.49 53.32
N VAL A 1107 -106.92 94.16 53.07
CA VAL A 1107 -106.31 95.11 54.01
C VAL A 1107 -106.82 96.53 53.72
N ASN A 1108 -107.31 97.23 54.75
CA ASN A 1108 -107.77 98.61 54.60
C ASN A 1108 -106.59 99.61 54.51
N GLY A 1109 -106.29 100.06 53.30
CA GLY A 1109 -105.21 100.99 53.00
C GLY A 1109 -105.31 102.38 53.64
N SER A 1110 -106.47 102.78 54.20
CA SER A 1110 -106.60 104.08 54.90
C SER A 1110 -106.16 104.04 56.37
N ILE A 1111 -106.07 102.85 56.97
CA ILE A 1111 -105.62 102.64 58.36
C ILE A 1111 -104.18 102.10 58.37
N GLY A 1112 -103.81 101.34 57.34
CA GLY A 1112 -102.60 100.52 57.32
C GLY A 1112 -102.80 99.21 58.09
N GLY A 1113 -102.14 98.15 57.65
CA GLY A 1113 -102.25 96.83 58.25
C GLY A 1113 -101.18 95.88 57.72
N LYS A 1114 -101.04 94.72 58.35
CA LYS A 1114 -100.20 93.61 57.88
C LYS A 1114 -101.10 92.41 57.57
N THR A 1115 -100.71 91.60 56.60
CA THR A 1115 -101.26 90.25 56.46
C THR A 1115 -100.90 89.42 57.71
N THR A 1116 -101.81 88.57 58.15
CA THR A 1116 -101.61 87.63 59.26
C THR A 1116 -101.03 86.28 58.80
N THR A 1117 -101.21 85.94 57.52
CA THR A 1117 -100.70 84.73 56.87
C THR A 1117 -99.38 85.02 56.15
N SER A 1118 -98.44 84.06 56.19
CA SER A 1118 -97.17 84.15 55.45
C SER A 1118 -97.34 83.73 53.99
N LEU A 1119 -96.75 84.48 53.06
CA LEU A 1119 -96.81 84.28 51.61
C LEU A 1119 -95.80 83.25 51.09
N ILE A 1120 -95.57 82.19 51.88
CA ILE A 1120 -94.80 80.98 51.53
C ILE A 1120 -95.38 79.74 52.22
N THR A 1121 -96.52 79.85 52.90
CA THR A 1121 -97.02 78.78 53.81
C THR A 1121 -97.47 77.52 53.04
N ASN A 1122 -97.87 77.72 51.79
CA ASN A 1122 -98.35 76.71 50.85
C ASN A 1122 -97.39 76.54 49.66
N ASP A 1123 -96.26 77.25 49.65
CA ASP A 1123 -95.15 77.02 48.72
C ASP A 1123 -94.43 75.72 49.10
N THR A 1124 -93.86 75.03 48.12
CA THR A 1124 -93.02 73.86 48.38
C THR A 1124 -91.68 73.91 47.66
N LEU A 1125 -90.64 73.46 48.35
CA LEU A 1125 -89.33 73.15 47.80
C LEU A 1125 -89.20 71.62 47.72
N ASN A 1126 -89.11 71.08 46.51
CA ASN A 1126 -89.14 69.63 46.23
C ASN A 1126 -90.35 68.90 46.88
N GLY A 1127 -91.52 69.54 46.93
CA GLY A 1127 -92.73 68.97 47.52
C GLY A 1127 -92.77 68.93 49.06
N SER A 1128 -91.78 69.52 49.74
CA SER A 1128 -91.83 69.83 51.18
C SER A 1128 -92.15 71.31 51.38
N SER A 1129 -92.96 71.67 52.38
CA SER A 1129 -93.29 73.07 52.68
C SER A 1129 -92.03 73.94 52.87
N ALA A 1130 -92.02 75.11 52.23
CA ALA A 1130 -90.88 76.03 52.14
C ALA A 1130 -90.52 76.74 53.47
#